data_AF-A0A962M816-F1
#
_entry.id   AF-A0A962M816-F1
#
_cell.length_a   1.000
_cell.length_b   1.000
_cell.length_c   1.000
_cell.angle_alpha   90.00
_cell.angle_beta   90.00
_cell.angle_gamma   90.00
#
_symmetry.space_group_name_H-M   'P 1'
#
loop_
_entity.id
_entity.type
_entity.pdbx_description
1 polymer ?
#
loop_
_entity_poly.entity_id
_entity_poly.type
_entity_poly.pdbx_seq_one_letter_code
_entity_poly.pdbx_strand_id
1 'polypeptide(L)'
;MTIPSNWLTDQDYPKVLVAVLEYYTTELKTMYLSTHPLVATYNGNLVGFNPRLVGDATFSVGLVDSDKGVRTTSNYGQLNLLNSDGKLDSWLYYGVDGRPIKLYLVPYNSTDIDVDGVKVFDGTVDRIDISDNNSLAIVFKDPILLLDFPLDSTNYTVGEVINYTIASVPKTVTVTDNLKDKPKPVCYGTVYNIEPILLSSATKTYQVDYSGIEAVLDVYDRGVKLTPGTGYNVDLATGIIELVANNSGTVTCDIKGRKLSGTFSDYASDIIKDIVAAKGISTASILPNTSRVGIYIPERENTLDILDRIVASYDGFFGFDYSGNFFIGNMTIPNTSVPSSLAQGVASKYGDLVYDNTGTYVLASDVIGTPNYSSIGTLAESCLLSKLYTDIETIDESDIIGDITLANVNSIVYSSKVRYLKNYTVQTDIAYSVADARKEFLSKEFRETLLEDNSVKVKHLRAVETIVEESYLVSESSAKQLANRMLRKNATQMFELKAKANLSKFIDKTVGSVLHIVDYRYGLTSGINTVLREVNLKYLDGMAEFTALLTLVPNQQGTFAYYTGTIYNVPANTADHALPAVHYEGRRWLGLDNINLTAAPNRIVVSEYSNIQPTDPKVSIRKIIPGYVHLTVGSNPEVKLLASGTVWLDINISSGVLGVYHNTDLIGYLSLPSTTNFMVSVTNNSPVQYELKLPTDRLYWGQLENKKEFIYT
;
A
#
# COMPACT_ATOMS: atom_id res chain seq x y z
N MET A 1 7.55 -19.02 35.74
CA MET A 1 6.40 -19.36 34.88
C MET A 1 6.92 -19.30 33.45
N THR A 2 6.72 -20.34 32.65
CA THR A 2 7.17 -20.37 31.25
C THR A 2 6.32 -19.38 30.46
N ILE A 3 6.96 -18.52 29.65
CA ILE A 3 6.24 -17.59 28.77
C ILE A 3 5.49 -18.43 27.73
N PRO A 4 4.15 -18.32 27.64
CA PRO A 4 3.39 -19.01 26.61
C PRO A 4 3.79 -18.48 25.23
N SER A 5 3.86 -19.33 24.21
CA SER A 5 4.15 -18.90 22.84
C SER A 5 3.10 -17.94 22.27
N ASN A 6 1.89 -17.93 22.84
CA ASN A 6 0.76 -17.10 22.46
C ASN A 6 0.53 -15.91 23.42
N TRP A 7 1.51 -15.55 24.27
CA TRP A 7 1.37 -14.49 25.30
C TRP A 7 0.90 -13.14 24.73
N LEU A 8 1.28 -12.84 23.49
CA LEU A 8 0.91 -11.60 22.81
C LEU A 8 -0.57 -11.59 22.40
N THR A 9 -1.10 -12.75 22.03
CA THR A 9 -2.49 -12.96 21.59
C THR A 9 -3.45 -13.22 22.74
N ASP A 10 -2.94 -13.70 23.88
CA ASP A 10 -3.74 -13.96 25.07
C ASP A 10 -4.09 -12.64 25.76
N GLN A 11 -5.37 -12.28 25.78
CA GLN A 11 -5.85 -11.04 26.42
C GLN A 11 -5.60 -11.05 27.93
N ASP A 12 -5.72 -12.20 28.58
CA ASP A 12 -5.61 -12.33 30.03
C ASP A 12 -4.15 -12.41 30.48
N TYR A 13 -3.22 -12.64 29.55
CA TYR A 13 -1.80 -12.66 29.88
C TYR A 13 -1.29 -11.24 30.17
N PRO A 14 -0.65 -11.01 31.33
CA PRO A 14 -0.18 -9.70 31.73
C PRO A 14 0.98 -9.23 30.84
N LYS A 15 0.81 -8.06 30.23
CA LYS A 15 1.78 -7.41 29.35
C LYS A 15 2.39 -6.21 30.04
N VAL A 16 3.66 -5.94 29.73
CA VAL A 16 4.40 -4.80 30.26
C VAL A 16 4.84 -3.94 29.08
N LEU A 17 4.36 -2.71 29.05
CA LEU A 17 4.88 -1.69 28.16
C LEU A 17 6.21 -1.16 28.73
N VAL A 18 7.21 -1.10 27.85
CA VAL A 18 8.57 -0.63 28.12
C VAL A 18 8.87 0.53 27.16
N ALA A 19 9.43 1.62 27.70
CA ALA A 19 9.90 2.75 26.92
C ALA A 19 11.40 2.97 27.13
N VAL A 20 12.12 3.12 26.02
CA VAL A 20 13.55 3.46 25.99
C VAL A 20 13.69 4.77 25.24
N LEU A 21 14.17 5.82 25.92
CA LEU A 21 14.37 7.12 25.27
C LEU A 21 15.70 7.76 25.64
N GLU A 22 16.25 8.55 24.72
CA GLU A 22 17.45 9.32 24.97
C GLU A 22 17.13 10.71 25.54
N TYR A 23 18.02 11.23 26.37
CA TYR A 23 17.93 12.57 26.95
C TYR A 23 19.31 13.18 27.18
N TYR A 24 19.36 14.50 27.26
CA TYR A 24 20.61 15.22 27.48
C TYR A 24 20.55 16.09 28.72
N THR A 25 21.64 16.03 29.47
CA THR A 25 21.87 16.88 30.64
C THR A 25 23.18 17.62 30.44
N THR A 26 24.29 17.05 30.92
CA THR A 26 25.66 17.44 30.58
C THR A 26 26.31 16.46 29.59
N GLU A 27 25.69 15.29 29.41
CA GLU A 27 26.06 14.23 28.48
C GLU A 27 24.79 13.52 27.98
N LEU A 28 24.91 12.78 26.89
CA LEU A 28 23.84 11.95 26.35
C LEU A 28 23.62 10.72 27.23
N LYS A 29 22.38 10.48 27.65
CA LYS A 29 21.98 9.33 28.48
C LYS A 29 20.69 8.71 27.94
N THR A 30 20.38 7.51 28.43
CA THR A 30 19.16 6.77 28.08
C THR A 30 18.33 6.51 29.34
N MET A 31 17.03 6.77 29.27
CA MET A 31 16.06 6.40 30.30
C MET A 31 15.37 5.10 29.94
N TYR A 32 15.19 4.26 30.95
CA TYR A 32 14.52 2.97 30.86
C TYR A 32 13.29 3.00 31.76
N LEU A 33 12.12 2.96 31.14
CA LEU A 33 10.83 3.11 31.80
C LEU A 33 9.96 1.90 31.51
N SER A 34 9.11 1.53 32.47
CA SER A 34 8.16 0.44 32.33
C SER A 34 6.88 0.75 33.09
N THR A 35 5.83 -0.01 32.79
CA THR A 35 4.58 -0.02 33.56
C THR A 35 4.71 -0.83 34.85
N HIS A 36 5.55 -1.87 34.84
CA HIS A 36 5.77 -2.78 35.97
C HIS A 36 7.27 -2.96 36.25
N PRO A 37 7.67 -3.32 37.48
CA PRO A 37 9.08 -3.54 37.79
C PRO A 37 9.66 -4.63 36.88
N LEU A 38 10.70 -4.27 36.11
CA LEU A 38 11.30 -5.18 35.13
C LEU A 38 12.82 -5.02 35.16
N VAL A 39 13.53 -6.15 35.16
CA VAL A 39 14.97 -6.21 34.94
C VAL A 39 15.20 -7.25 33.86
N ALA A 40 15.72 -6.81 32.72
CA ALA A 40 15.84 -7.64 31.53
C ALA A 40 17.05 -7.25 30.70
N THR A 41 17.53 -8.19 29.87
CA THR A 41 18.54 -7.91 28.86
C THR A 41 17.96 -7.02 27.78
N TYR A 42 18.68 -5.96 27.41
CA TYR A 42 18.38 -5.06 26.30
C TYR A 42 19.68 -4.68 25.59
N ASN A 43 19.73 -4.88 24.28
CA ASN A 43 20.95 -4.82 23.45
C ASN A 43 22.14 -5.55 24.09
N GLY A 44 21.90 -6.76 24.61
CA GLY A 44 22.92 -7.61 25.25
C GLY A 44 23.40 -7.16 26.63
N ASN A 45 22.83 -6.10 27.22
CA ASN A 45 23.18 -5.61 28.55
C ASN A 45 22.01 -5.80 29.52
N LEU A 46 22.30 -6.18 30.78
CA LEU A 46 21.27 -6.27 31.82
C LEU A 46 20.88 -4.85 32.29
N VAL A 47 19.61 -4.49 32.10
CA VAL A 47 19.08 -3.15 32.38
C VAL A 47 17.88 -3.23 33.33
N GLY A 48 17.80 -2.31 34.28
CA GLY A 48 16.63 -2.12 35.14
C GLY A 48 15.70 -1.05 34.58
N PHE A 49 14.42 -1.39 34.43
CA PHE A 49 13.38 -0.48 33.95
C PHE A 49 12.58 0.07 35.13
N ASN A 50 12.43 1.40 35.16
CA ASN A 50 11.76 2.08 36.26
C ASN A 50 10.22 2.02 36.07
N PRO A 51 9.46 1.44 37.03
CA PRO A 51 8.02 1.28 36.94
C PRO A 51 7.29 2.61 37.18
N ARG A 52 7.28 3.47 36.17
CA ARG A 52 6.74 4.83 36.23
C ARG A 52 5.70 5.13 35.16
N LEU A 53 5.60 4.30 34.11
CA LEU A 53 4.61 4.48 33.06
C LEU A 53 3.21 4.13 33.57
N VAL A 54 2.22 4.94 33.20
CA VAL A 54 0.81 4.75 33.56
C VAL A 54 -0.04 4.72 32.31
N GLY A 55 -0.92 3.72 32.26
CA GLY A 55 -1.84 3.56 31.15
C GLY A 55 -1.11 3.23 29.85
N ASP A 56 -1.89 3.21 28.79
CA ASP A 56 -1.40 2.83 27.46
C ASP A 56 -0.72 4.00 26.75
N ALA A 57 0.09 3.67 25.75
CA ALA A 57 0.51 4.64 24.77
C ALA A 57 -0.62 4.81 23.75
N THR A 58 -1.17 6.01 23.68
CA THR A 58 -2.28 6.29 22.75
C THR A 58 -1.72 6.67 21.38
N PHE A 59 -2.16 5.95 20.35
CA PHE A 59 -1.81 6.21 18.95
C PHE A 59 -3.03 6.08 18.07
N SER A 60 -3.24 7.03 17.17
CA SER A 60 -4.17 6.83 16.07
C SER A 60 -3.47 7.21 14.77
N VAL A 61 -3.45 6.28 13.82
CA VAL A 61 -3.07 6.58 12.44
C VAL A 61 -4.32 6.40 11.60
N GLY A 62 -4.65 7.42 10.81
CA GLY A 62 -5.87 7.41 10.01
C GLY A 62 -5.81 8.35 8.81
N LEU A 63 -6.77 8.16 7.90
CA LEU A 63 -7.00 9.06 6.77
C LEU A 63 -8.17 10.01 7.05
N VAL A 64 -7.97 11.30 6.78
CA VAL A 64 -8.97 12.36 7.02
C VAL A 64 -10.25 12.16 6.23
N ASP A 65 -10.15 11.69 4.99
CA ASP A 65 -11.28 11.56 4.05
C ASP A 65 -11.43 10.10 3.61
N SER A 66 -12.66 9.57 3.71
CA SER A 66 -13.02 8.21 3.28
C SER A 66 -13.14 8.08 1.76
N ASP A 67 -13.45 9.18 1.08
CA ASP A 67 -13.74 9.19 -0.37
C ASP A 67 -12.46 9.47 -1.17
N LYS A 68 -11.55 10.27 -0.61
CA LYS A 68 -10.27 10.65 -1.22
C LYS A 68 -9.15 10.32 -0.25
N GLY A 69 -8.17 9.47 -0.61
CA GLY A 69 -7.11 8.99 0.30
C GLY A 69 -6.10 10.05 0.80
N VAL A 70 -6.51 11.31 0.91
CA VAL A 70 -5.65 12.46 0.58
C VAL A 70 -4.81 13.00 1.73
N ARG A 71 -5.07 12.60 2.99
CA ARG A 71 -4.23 13.06 4.09
C ARG A 71 -4.15 12.05 5.22
N THR A 72 -2.94 11.56 5.47
CA THR A 72 -2.62 10.80 6.68
C THR A 72 -2.51 11.79 7.82
N THR A 73 -3.35 11.63 8.84
CA THR A 73 -3.28 12.47 10.04
C THR A 73 -2.04 12.11 10.83
N SER A 74 -1.19 13.10 11.10
CA SER A 74 -0.18 12.99 12.15
C SER A 74 -0.89 13.12 13.50
N ASN A 75 -0.60 12.21 14.43
CA ASN A 75 -1.03 12.37 15.81
C ASN A 75 0.19 12.35 16.73
N TYR A 76 0.08 13.05 17.85
CA TYR A 76 1.09 12.99 18.91
C TYR A 76 0.79 11.78 19.79
N GLY A 77 1.81 10.95 20.01
CA GLY A 77 1.77 9.92 21.05
C GLY A 77 2.00 10.55 22.41
N GLN A 78 1.28 10.08 23.42
CA GLN A 78 1.47 10.51 24.81
C GLN A 78 1.70 9.31 25.73
N LEU A 79 2.72 9.42 26.57
CA LEU A 79 3.04 8.46 27.64
C LEU A 79 2.99 9.15 28.99
N ASN A 80 2.09 8.71 29.86
CA ASN A 80 1.92 9.29 31.19
C ASN A 80 2.87 8.64 32.19
N LEU A 81 3.37 9.45 33.13
CA LEU A 81 4.34 9.08 34.14
C LEU A 81 3.83 9.43 35.54
N LEU A 82 4.03 8.52 36.51
CA LEU A 82 3.81 8.82 37.93
C LEU A 82 4.92 9.68 38.50
N ASN A 83 4.55 10.90 38.91
CA ASN A 83 5.43 11.83 39.62
C ASN A 83 4.85 12.31 40.96
N SER A 84 3.97 11.53 41.61
CA SER A 84 3.39 11.90 42.91
C SER A 84 4.43 12.10 44.03
N ASP A 85 5.65 11.57 43.85
CA ASP A 85 6.76 11.71 44.79
C ASP A 85 7.74 12.84 44.42
N GLY A 86 7.48 13.60 43.36
CA GLY A 86 8.29 14.73 42.89
C GLY A 86 9.69 14.36 42.38
N LYS A 87 10.00 13.06 42.23
CA LYS A 87 11.36 12.62 41.86
C LYS A 87 11.69 12.89 40.40
N LEU A 88 10.68 13.07 39.55
CA LEU A 88 10.85 13.36 38.12
C LEU A 88 10.87 14.87 37.84
N ASP A 89 10.75 15.74 38.84
CA ASP A 89 10.72 17.20 38.66
C ASP A 89 11.95 17.72 37.91
N SER A 90 13.11 17.10 38.15
CA SER A 90 14.37 17.47 37.47
C SER A 90 14.36 17.19 35.96
N TRP A 91 13.43 16.35 35.47
CA TRP A 91 13.34 15.99 34.05
C TRP A 91 12.85 17.14 33.18
N LEU A 92 12.15 18.12 33.77
CA LEU A 92 11.74 19.35 33.09
C LEU A 92 12.93 20.17 32.58
N TYR A 93 14.13 19.92 33.11
CA TYR A 93 15.37 20.57 32.68
C TYR A 93 16.18 19.72 31.67
N TYR A 94 15.69 18.54 31.30
CA TYR A 94 16.41 17.66 30.37
C TYR A 94 16.12 18.05 28.93
N GLY A 95 17.15 18.04 28.09
CA GLY A 95 17.00 18.22 26.65
C GLY A 95 16.51 16.92 26.02
N VAL A 96 15.21 16.81 25.76
CA VAL A 96 14.59 15.62 25.13
C VAL A 96 14.16 15.84 23.68
N ASP A 97 14.01 17.09 23.24
CA ASP A 97 13.50 17.43 21.90
C ASP A 97 14.37 16.82 20.80
N GLY A 98 13.72 16.15 19.84
CA GLY A 98 14.32 15.49 18.69
C GLY A 98 15.07 14.19 19.00
N ARG A 99 14.98 13.67 20.23
CA ARG A 99 15.69 12.44 20.63
C ARG A 99 14.86 11.19 20.38
N PRO A 100 15.50 10.05 20.07
CA PRO A 100 14.80 8.81 19.79
C PRO A 100 14.08 8.26 21.02
N ILE A 101 12.88 7.71 20.79
CA ILE A 101 12.09 6.91 21.73
C ILE A 101 11.63 5.63 21.05
N LYS A 102 11.79 4.50 21.75
CA LYS A 102 11.35 3.18 21.32
C LYS A 102 10.45 2.57 22.36
N LEU A 103 9.34 2.02 21.92
CA LEU A 103 8.40 1.31 22.79
C LEU A 103 8.41 -0.19 22.45
N TYR A 104 8.40 -0.99 23.50
CA TYR A 104 8.37 -2.44 23.44
C TYR A 104 7.25 -2.96 24.31
N LEU A 105 6.54 -3.96 23.81
CA LEU A 105 5.61 -4.77 24.58
C LEU A 105 6.32 -6.07 24.95
N VAL A 106 6.34 -6.40 26.24
CA VAL A 106 7.01 -7.61 26.74
C VAL A 106 6.08 -8.40 27.66
N PRO A 107 6.25 -9.73 27.76
CA PRO A 107 5.51 -10.51 28.74
C PRO A 107 5.97 -10.13 30.16
N TYR A 108 5.06 -10.14 31.14
CA TYR A 108 5.33 -9.69 32.52
C TYR A 108 6.54 -10.32 33.22
N ASN A 109 6.89 -11.54 32.84
CA ASN A 109 7.98 -12.34 33.39
C ASN A 109 9.19 -12.43 32.44
N SER A 110 9.27 -11.59 31.40
CA SER A 110 10.43 -11.57 30.50
C SER A 110 11.70 -11.23 31.25
N THR A 111 12.78 -11.93 30.90
CA THR A 111 14.14 -11.63 31.35
C THR A 111 15.02 -11.12 30.22
N ASP A 112 14.51 -11.10 28.99
CA ASP A 112 15.25 -10.73 27.79
C ASP A 112 14.31 -10.06 26.76
N ILE A 113 14.42 -8.74 26.65
CA ILE A 113 13.60 -7.94 25.72
C ILE A 113 14.07 -8.17 24.28
N ASP A 114 15.34 -8.49 24.06
CA ASP A 114 15.88 -8.71 22.72
C ASP A 114 15.28 -9.99 22.09
N VAL A 115 14.84 -10.93 22.92
CA VAL A 115 14.24 -12.20 22.50
C VAL A 115 12.70 -12.17 22.58
N ASP A 116 12.15 -11.75 23.72
CA ASP A 116 10.71 -11.83 23.97
C ASP A 116 9.95 -10.56 23.55
N GLY A 117 10.66 -9.45 23.35
CA GLY A 117 10.05 -8.14 23.17
C GLY A 117 9.58 -7.89 21.74
N VAL A 118 8.37 -7.34 21.65
CA VAL A 118 7.81 -6.86 20.38
C VAL A 118 7.95 -5.35 20.34
N LYS A 119 8.72 -4.82 19.39
CA LYS A 119 8.80 -3.37 19.17
C LYS A 119 7.47 -2.88 18.61
N VAL A 120 6.84 -1.94 19.31
CA VAL A 120 5.52 -1.39 18.93
C VAL A 120 5.60 0.04 18.41
N PHE A 121 6.68 0.77 18.71
CA PHE A 121 6.87 2.14 18.21
C PHE A 121 8.36 2.50 18.13
N ASP A 122 8.70 3.32 17.12
CA ASP A 122 10.03 3.89 16.90
C ASP A 122 9.85 5.32 16.36
N GLY A 123 10.24 6.34 17.14
CA GLY A 123 10.01 7.73 16.77
C GLY A 123 10.84 8.71 17.60
N THR A 124 10.44 9.97 17.65
CA THR A 124 11.21 11.04 18.33
C THR A 124 10.37 11.78 19.36
N VAL A 125 10.96 12.13 20.49
CA VAL A 125 10.32 12.93 21.54
C VAL A 125 10.19 14.39 21.09
N ASP A 126 9.02 14.99 21.33
CA ASP A 126 8.80 16.44 21.18
C ASP A 126 9.21 17.15 22.48
N ARG A 127 8.54 16.79 23.57
CA ARG A 127 8.68 17.47 24.86
C ARG A 127 8.19 16.62 26.03
N ILE A 128 8.48 17.10 27.24
CA ILE A 128 7.86 16.60 28.48
C ILE A 128 6.90 17.70 28.97
N ASP A 129 5.63 17.34 29.10
CA ASP A 129 4.58 18.20 29.63
C ASP A 129 4.23 17.82 31.07
N ILE A 130 3.70 18.78 31.82
CA ILE A 130 3.08 18.52 33.13
C ILE A 130 1.61 18.24 32.87
N SER A 131 1.17 17.00 33.05
CA SER A 131 -0.21 16.60 32.83
C SER A 131 -1.12 17.03 33.99
N ASP A 132 -0.68 16.80 35.22
CA ASP A 132 -1.34 17.28 36.43
C ASP A 132 -0.34 17.43 37.59
N ASN A 133 -0.84 17.71 38.80
CA ASN A 133 0.01 17.93 39.98
C ASN A 133 0.84 16.70 40.39
N ASN A 134 0.51 15.51 39.88
CA ASN A 134 1.10 14.24 40.28
C ASN A 134 1.66 13.44 39.09
N SER A 135 1.62 13.98 37.87
CA SER A 135 2.02 13.26 36.67
C SER A 135 2.72 14.16 35.65
N LEU A 136 3.65 13.53 34.94
CA LEU A 136 4.29 14.11 33.75
C LEU A 136 3.86 13.31 32.52
N ALA A 137 3.93 13.93 31.36
CA ALA A 137 3.65 13.28 30.10
C ALA A 137 4.84 13.45 29.16
N ILE A 138 5.33 12.35 28.59
CA ILE A 138 6.24 12.41 27.44
C ILE A 138 5.38 12.48 26.20
N VAL A 139 5.51 13.58 25.45
CA VAL A 139 4.85 13.79 24.17
C VAL A 139 5.86 13.50 23.07
N PHE A 140 5.49 12.64 22.14
CA PHE A 140 6.39 12.20 21.08
C PHE A 140 5.66 12.12 19.73
N LYS A 141 6.47 12.19 18.68
CA LYS A 141 6.05 12.45 17.31
C LYS A 141 6.14 11.16 16.50
N ASP A 142 5.12 10.93 15.69
CA ASP A 142 5.17 9.97 14.60
C ASP A 142 6.23 10.42 13.56
N PRO A 143 7.01 9.50 12.96
CA PRO A 143 7.92 9.77 11.85
C PRO A 143 7.35 10.65 10.72
N ILE A 144 6.03 10.65 10.49
CA ILE A 144 5.38 11.54 9.52
C ILE A 144 5.63 13.03 9.78
N LEU A 145 5.87 13.44 11.04
CA LEU A 145 6.16 14.84 11.36
C LEU A 145 7.56 15.27 10.90
N LEU A 146 8.46 14.33 10.56
CA LEU A 146 9.72 14.67 9.88
C LEU A 146 9.48 15.31 8.49
N LEU A 147 8.28 15.13 7.93
CA LEU A 147 7.85 15.74 6.69
C LEU A 147 7.14 17.09 6.91
N ASP A 148 6.82 17.48 8.16
CA ASP A 148 6.18 18.76 8.50
C ASP A 148 7.19 19.92 8.55
N PHE A 149 8.18 19.86 7.68
CA PHE A 149 9.16 20.91 7.46
C PHE A 149 9.08 21.38 6.02
N PRO A 150 9.43 22.66 5.75
CA PRO A 150 9.52 23.15 4.38
C PRO A 150 10.40 22.26 3.51
N LEU A 151 10.11 22.22 2.21
CA LEU A 151 11.00 21.59 1.24
C LEU A 151 12.41 22.22 1.35
N ASP A 152 13.46 21.40 1.22
CA ASP A 152 14.86 21.84 1.37
C ASP A 152 15.34 22.65 0.15
N SER A 153 14.75 23.82 -0.07
CA SER A 153 15.23 24.82 -1.01
C SER A 153 16.11 25.83 -0.28
N THR A 154 17.31 26.09 -0.81
CA THR A 154 18.13 27.21 -0.31
C THR A 154 17.44 28.54 -0.58
N ASN A 155 17.60 29.52 0.31
CA ASN A 155 17.15 30.89 0.07
C ASN A 155 18.19 31.65 -0.76
N TYR A 156 17.73 32.62 -1.55
CA TYR A 156 18.59 33.61 -2.18
C TYR A 156 19.23 34.52 -1.13
N THR A 157 20.51 34.83 -1.31
CA THR A 157 21.25 35.77 -0.47
C THR A 157 21.59 37.06 -1.23
N VAL A 158 21.66 38.20 -0.52
CA VAL A 158 22.01 39.48 -1.15
C VAL A 158 23.44 39.43 -1.66
N GLY A 159 23.63 39.81 -2.93
CA GLY A 159 24.95 39.80 -3.56
C GLY A 159 25.47 38.41 -3.90
N GLU A 160 24.63 37.37 -3.79
CA GLU A 160 24.95 36.03 -4.27
C GLU A 160 25.32 36.08 -5.75
N VAL A 161 26.46 35.48 -6.09
CA VAL A 161 26.92 35.36 -7.47
C VAL A 161 26.63 33.95 -7.97
N ILE A 162 25.69 33.85 -8.90
CA ILE A 162 25.36 32.58 -9.56
C ILE A 162 26.18 32.51 -10.85
N ASN A 163 27.00 31.46 -10.96
CA ASN A 163 27.79 31.16 -12.15
C ASN A 163 26.97 30.26 -13.07
N TYR A 164 26.89 30.60 -14.35
CA TYR A 164 26.18 29.81 -15.36
C TYR A 164 26.94 29.83 -16.68
N THR A 165 26.68 28.89 -17.56
CA THR A 165 27.40 28.76 -18.83
C THR A 165 26.45 28.81 -20.02
N ILE A 166 26.68 29.76 -20.92
CA ILE A 166 25.95 29.85 -22.19
C ILE A 166 26.93 29.59 -23.33
N ALA A 167 26.65 28.59 -24.17
CA ALA A 167 27.49 28.24 -25.33
C ALA A 167 28.99 28.11 -24.97
N SER A 168 29.28 27.43 -23.85
CA SER A 168 30.63 27.25 -23.29
C SER A 168 31.33 28.52 -22.80
N VAL A 169 30.62 29.64 -22.71
CA VAL A 169 31.12 30.90 -22.13
C VAL A 169 30.62 31.01 -20.69
N PRO A 170 31.53 31.02 -19.69
CA PRO A 170 31.16 31.29 -18.31
C PRO A 170 30.62 32.72 -18.16
N LYS A 171 29.50 32.84 -17.48
CA LYS A 171 28.83 34.09 -17.14
C LYS A 171 28.46 34.09 -15.66
N THR A 172 28.19 35.28 -15.14
CA THR A 172 27.74 35.46 -13.76
C THR A 172 26.52 36.37 -13.72
N VAL A 173 25.65 36.13 -12.74
CA VAL A 173 24.56 37.03 -12.38
C VAL A 173 24.59 37.26 -10.88
N THR A 174 24.47 38.51 -10.48
CA THR A 174 24.37 38.88 -9.07
C THR A 174 22.90 39.03 -8.71
N VAL A 175 22.48 38.31 -7.68
CA VAL A 175 21.10 38.33 -7.17
C VAL A 175 20.78 39.70 -6.60
N THR A 176 19.65 40.27 -7.03
CA THR A 176 19.19 41.59 -6.58
C THR A 176 18.56 41.53 -5.18
N ASP A 177 18.59 42.66 -4.46
CA ASP A 177 18.05 42.79 -3.11
C ASP A 177 16.56 42.38 -2.99
N ASN A 178 15.80 42.47 -4.09
CA ASN A 178 14.37 42.12 -4.15
C ASN A 178 14.09 40.62 -3.96
N LEU A 179 15.11 39.78 -4.16
CA LEU A 179 15.01 38.33 -3.96
C LEU A 179 15.57 37.87 -2.61
N LYS A 180 16.09 38.80 -1.77
CA LYS A 180 16.61 38.46 -0.45
C LYS A 180 15.61 37.63 0.36
N ASP A 181 16.12 36.55 0.96
CA ASP A 181 15.38 35.64 1.85
C ASP A 181 14.21 34.90 1.18
N LYS A 182 14.01 35.06 -0.14
CA LYS A 182 13.07 34.25 -0.91
C LYS A 182 13.69 32.88 -1.21
N PRO A 183 12.91 31.79 -1.15
CA PRO A 183 13.39 30.47 -1.52
C PRO A 183 13.71 30.42 -3.01
N LYS A 184 14.68 29.59 -3.39
CA LYS A 184 14.95 29.31 -4.79
C LYS A 184 13.90 28.34 -5.35
N PRO A 185 13.49 28.50 -6.62
CA PRO A 185 12.43 27.69 -7.21
C PRO A 185 12.85 26.23 -7.38
N VAL A 186 11.85 25.34 -7.32
CA VAL A 186 12.00 23.90 -7.53
C VAL A 186 11.00 23.40 -8.56
N CYS A 187 11.47 22.65 -9.54
CA CYS A 187 10.67 22.10 -10.62
C CYS A 187 10.84 20.58 -10.72
N TYR A 188 9.82 19.81 -10.34
CA TYR A 188 9.78 18.36 -10.51
C TYR A 188 8.92 17.95 -11.72
N GLY A 189 9.35 16.91 -12.43
CA GLY A 189 8.62 16.36 -13.57
C GLY A 189 8.46 17.33 -14.73
N THR A 190 7.39 17.21 -15.50
CA THR A 190 7.15 18.10 -16.66
C THR A 190 6.09 19.15 -16.32
N VAL A 191 6.42 20.43 -16.42
CA VAL A 191 5.51 21.54 -16.12
C VAL A 191 5.33 22.44 -17.34
N TYR A 192 4.14 23.05 -17.44
CA TYR A 192 3.78 23.87 -18.58
C TYR A 192 3.41 25.29 -18.15
N ASN A 193 3.89 26.24 -18.95
CA ASN A 193 3.60 27.65 -18.84
C ASN A 193 3.82 28.21 -17.42
N ILE A 194 4.98 27.89 -16.85
CA ILE A 194 5.44 28.44 -15.57
C ILE A 194 6.06 29.82 -15.79
N GLU A 195 5.90 30.71 -14.81
CA GLU A 195 6.66 31.96 -14.74
C GLU A 195 7.98 31.74 -14.00
N PRO A 196 9.13 31.90 -14.66
CA PRO A 196 10.43 31.72 -14.01
C PRO A 196 10.79 32.92 -13.13
N ILE A 197 11.58 32.71 -12.09
CA ILE A 197 12.03 33.78 -11.19
C ILE A 197 13.04 34.68 -11.90
N LEU A 198 12.74 35.97 -12.02
CA LEU A 198 13.66 36.96 -12.59
C LEU A 198 14.81 37.26 -11.61
N LEU A 199 16.02 36.83 -11.93
CA LEU A 199 17.22 37.09 -11.13
C LEU A 199 17.72 38.53 -11.28
N SER A 200 17.75 39.01 -12.52
CA SER A 200 18.22 40.36 -12.86
C SER A 200 17.60 40.86 -14.15
N SER A 201 16.99 42.04 -14.10
CA SER A 201 16.47 42.73 -15.29
C SER A 201 17.56 43.27 -16.21
N ALA A 202 18.75 43.56 -15.67
CA ALA A 202 19.88 44.10 -16.44
C ALA A 202 20.46 43.05 -17.40
N THR A 203 20.62 41.81 -16.92
CA THR A 203 21.12 40.68 -17.72
C THR A 203 19.99 39.84 -18.32
N LYS A 204 18.73 40.14 -17.99
CA LYS A 204 17.52 39.41 -18.42
C LYS A 204 17.63 37.90 -18.12
N THR A 205 18.13 37.60 -16.95
CA THR A 205 18.40 36.24 -16.50
C THR A 205 17.29 35.78 -15.58
N TYR A 206 16.75 34.60 -15.87
CA TYR A 206 15.66 33.97 -15.15
C TYR A 206 16.09 32.59 -14.66
N GLN A 207 15.47 32.11 -13.58
CA GLN A 207 15.74 30.80 -12.99
C GLN A 207 14.45 30.01 -12.81
N VAL A 208 14.47 28.74 -13.24
CA VAL A 208 13.35 27.79 -13.09
C VAL A 208 13.61 26.74 -12.01
N ASP A 209 14.87 26.43 -11.73
CA ASP A 209 15.29 25.52 -10.67
C ASP A 209 16.68 25.96 -10.19
N TYR A 210 17.02 25.70 -8.92
CA TYR A 210 18.37 25.94 -8.40
C TYR A 210 19.38 24.82 -8.70
N SER A 211 18.92 23.71 -9.26
CA SER A 211 19.67 22.51 -9.60
C SER A 211 19.58 22.20 -11.10
N GLY A 212 20.24 21.13 -11.52
CA GLY A 212 20.28 20.72 -12.93
C GLY A 212 18.93 20.20 -13.42
N ILE A 213 18.43 20.81 -14.49
CA ILE A 213 17.19 20.44 -15.20
C ILE A 213 17.48 19.55 -16.41
N GLU A 214 16.46 18.83 -16.87
CA GLU A 214 16.57 18.00 -18.07
C GLU A 214 16.52 18.81 -19.35
N ALA A 215 15.50 19.67 -19.50
CA ALA A 215 15.34 20.46 -20.71
C ALA A 215 14.42 21.65 -20.49
N VAL A 216 14.73 22.75 -21.18
CA VAL A 216 13.77 23.83 -21.45
C VAL A 216 13.10 23.48 -22.78
N LEU A 217 11.81 23.16 -22.74
CA LEU A 217 11.06 22.78 -23.95
C LEU A 217 10.82 24.00 -24.83
N ASP A 218 10.22 25.04 -24.24
CA ASP A 218 9.86 26.27 -24.94
C ASP A 218 9.84 27.45 -23.97
N VAL A 219 10.16 28.64 -24.48
CA VAL A 219 10.07 29.92 -23.75
C VAL A 219 9.19 30.88 -24.55
N TYR A 220 8.36 31.63 -23.86
CA TYR A 220 7.38 32.54 -24.45
C TYR A 220 7.50 33.93 -23.84
N ASP A 221 7.22 34.95 -24.66
CA ASP A 221 6.98 36.34 -24.21
C ASP A 221 5.55 36.71 -24.61
N ARG A 222 4.67 36.95 -23.63
CA ARG A 222 3.22 37.21 -23.85
C ARG A 222 2.52 36.14 -24.71
N GLY A 223 2.92 34.88 -24.53
CA GLY A 223 2.43 33.74 -25.29
C GLY A 223 3.05 33.56 -26.68
N VAL A 224 3.95 34.44 -27.13
CA VAL A 224 4.70 34.29 -28.38
C VAL A 224 5.90 33.39 -28.13
N LYS A 225 5.98 32.26 -28.84
CA LYS A 225 7.11 31.33 -28.74
C LYS A 225 8.40 31.99 -29.24
N LEU A 226 9.43 31.99 -28.40
CA LEU A 226 10.76 32.46 -28.73
C LEU A 226 11.60 31.34 -29.35
N THR A 227 12.58 31.71 -30.16
CA THR A 227 13.47 30.75 -30.83
C THR A 227 14.72 30.50 -29.97
N PRO A 228 15.11 29.23 -29.69
CA PRO A 228 16.36 28.93 -29.01
C PRO A 228 17.58 29.54 -29.74
N GLY A 229 18.54 30.06 -28.99
CA GLY A 229 19.80 30.65 -29.48
C GLY A 229 19.68 32.08 -30.04
N THR A 230 18.49 32.50 -30.48
CA THR A 230 18.26 33.87 -31.00
C THR A 230 17.29 34.69 -30.15
N GLY A 231 16.30 34.05 -29.54
CA GLY A 231 15.38 34.66 -28.58
C GLY A 231 15.81 34.45 -27.13
N TYR A 232 16.35 33.28 -26.81
CA TYR A 232 16.84 32.94 -25.48
C TYR A 232 17.96 31.89 -25.52
N ASN A 233 18.79 31.88 -24.48
CA ASN A 233 19.79 30.87 -24.21
C ASN A 233 19.47 30.13 -22.91
N VAL A 234 20.03 28.93 -22.73
CA VAL A 234 19.76 28.09 -21.58
C VAL A 234 21.04 27.55 -20.97
N ASP A 235 21.07 27.44 -19.65
CA ASP A 235 22.02 26.61 -18.91
C ASP A 235 21.25 25.55 -18.14
N LEU A 236 21.33 24.30 -18.62
CA LEU A 236 20.63 23.17 -18.01
C LEU A 236 21.23 22.76 -16.66
N ALA A 237 22.51 23.07 -16.40
CA ALA A 237 23.17 22.67 -15.15
C ALA A 237 22.69 23.48 -13.95
N THR A 238 22.24 24.71 -14.19
CA THR A 238 21.84 25.68 -13.15
C THR A 238 20.38 26.12 -13.25
N GLY A 239 19.62 25.56 -14.20
CA GLY A 239 18.22 25.90 -14.42
C GLY A 239 18.01 27.35 -14.86
N ILE A 240 18.96 27.92 -15.60
CA ILE A 240 18.95 29.33 -16.01
C ILE A 240 18.49 29.51 -17.46
N ILE A 241 17.69 30.55 -17.68
CA ILE A 241 17.28 31.05 -18.99
C ILE A 241 17.75 32.50 -19.11
N GLU A 242 18.52 32.81 -20.15
CA GLU A 242 18.95 34.17 -20.48
C GLU A 242 18.22 34.65 -21.73
N LEU A 243 17.40 35.70 -21.62
CA LEU A 243 16.73 36.26 -22.80
C LEU A 243 17.68 37.12 -23.62
N VAL A 244 17.70 36.87 -24.93
CA VAL A 244 18.41 37.70 -25.91
C VAL A 244 17.50 38.84 -26.37
N ALA A 245 16.21 38.56 -26.55
CA ALA A 245 15.19 39.55 -26.91
C ALA A 245 14.91 40.54 -25.75
N ASN A 246 14.31 41.70 -26.06
CA ASN A 246 13.71 42.56 -25.02
C ASN A 246 12.39 41.94 -24.58
N ASN A 247 12.13 41.93 -23.27
CA ASN A 247 10.86 41.47 -22.75
C ASN A 247 9.77 42.51 -23.05
N SER A 248 8.65 42.05 -23.61
CA SER A 248 7.48 42.87 -23.89
C SER A 248 6.39 42.71 -22.82
N GLY A 249 6.44 41.63 -22.04
CA GLY A 249 5.52 41.36 -20.92
C GLY A 249 5.92 40.11 -20.13
N THR A 250 4.92 39.34 -19.69
CA THR A 250 5.13 38.14 -18.88
C THR A 250 5.87 37.06 -19.68
N VAL A 251 6.99 36.60 -19.12
CA VAL A 251 7.80 35.51 -19.65
C VAL A 251 7.30 34.21 -19.05
N THR A 252 7.00 33.22 -19.88
CA THR A 252 6.61 31.89 -19.42
C THR A 252 7.43 30.81 -20.12
N CYS A 253 7.52 29.62 -19.52
CA CYS A 253 8.25 28.52 -20.12
C CYS A 253 7.63 27.15 -19.82
N ASP A 254 7.89 26.21 -20.72
CA ASP A 254 7.56 24.79 -20.58
C ASP A 254 8.85 24.04 -20.24
N ILE A 255 8.88 23.30 -19.13
CA ILE A 255 10.13 22.75 -18.56
C ILE A 255 9.99 21.26 -18.29
N LYS A 256 11.03 20.50 -18.65
CA LYS A 256 11.33 19.22 -18.02
C LYS A 256 12.28 19.50 -16.86
N GLY A 257 11.76 19.31 -15.65
CA GLY A 257 12.35 19.73 -14.39
C GLY A 257 13.65 19.02 -14.03
N ARG A 258 13.98 19.05 -12.74
CA ARG A 258 15.25 18.57 -12.21
C ARG A 258 15.49 17.09 -12.49
N LYS A 259 16.76 16.74 -12.60
CA LYS A 259 17.21 15.35 -12.69
C LYS A 259 17.27 14.74 -11.29
N LEU A 260 16.55 13.64 -11.08
CA LEU A 260 16.55 12.87 -9.84
C LEU A 260 17.76 11.94 -9.85
N SER A 261 18.74 12.20 -8.98
CA SER A 261 20.01 11.44 -8.96
C SER A 261 20.70 11.31 -10.34
N GLY A 262 20.66 12.38 -11.15
CA GLY A 262 21.30 12.45 -12.46
C GLY A 262 20.47 11.96 -13.65
N THR A 263 19.28 11.39 -13.42
CA THR A 263 18.35 10.96 -14.50
C THR A 263 17.02 11.70 -14.38
N PHE A 264 16.43 12.09 -15.51
CA PHE A 264 15.09 12.68 -15.50
C PHE A 264 14.02 11.62 -15.26
N SER A 265 13.09 11.90 -14.35
CA SER A 265 11.85 11.14 -14.20
C SER A 265 10.71 12.10 -13.83
N ASP A 266 9.55 11.88 -14.45
CA ASP A 266 8.29 12.54 -14.14
C ASP A 266 7.32 11.59 -13.42
N TYR A 267 7.79 10.40 -13.02
CA TYR A 267 6.99 9.43 -12.28
C TYR A 267 6.80 9.86 -10.83
N ALA A 268 5.55 9.81 -10.36
CA ALA A 268 5.18 10.21 -9.01
C ALA A 268 6.03 9.50 -7.93
N SER A 269 6.29 8.19 -8.06
CA SER A 269 7.11 7.48 -7.07
C SER A 269 8.55 7.99 -7.02
N ASP A 270 9.14 8.36 -8.15
CA ASP A 270 10.53 8.79 -8.20
C ASP A 270 10.69 10.19 -7.63
N ILE A 271 9.72 11.07 -7.90
CA ILE A 271 9.64 12.41 -7.29
C ILE A 271 9.48 12.28 -5.77
N ILE A 272 8.58 11.42 -5.29
CA ILE A 272 8.39 11.18 -3.85
C ILE A 272 9.66 10.62 -3.22
N LYS A 273 10.34 9.67 -3.88
CA LYS A 273 11.63 9.12 -3.42
C LYS A 273 12.68 10.19 -3.24
N ASP A 274 12.84 11.11 -4.20
CA ASP A 274 13.81 12.20 -4.13
C ASP A 274 13.53 13.13 -2.94
N ILE A 275 12.25 13.53 -2.77
CA ILE A 275 11.82 14.41 -1.67
C ILE A 275 12.03 13.75 -0.30
N VAL A 276 11.61 12.49 -0.15
CA VAL A 276 11.69 11.75 1.12
C VAL A 276 13.14 11.38 1.47
N ALA A 277 13.96 11.03 0.47
CA ALA A 277 15.38 10.75 0.67
C ALA A 277 16.15 12.00 1.11
N ALA A 278 15.79 13.20 0.61
CA ALA A 278 16.39 14.45 1.06
C ALA A 278 16.17 14.72 2.57
N LYS A 279 15.08 14.19 3.13
CA LYS A 279 14.77 14.22 4.57
C LYS A 279 15.45 13.10 5.39
N GLY A 280 16.30 12.29 4.77
CA GLY A 280 17.01 11.19 5.43
C GLY A 280 16.14 9.96 5.73
N ILE A 281 14.95 9.87 5.12
CA ILE A 281 14.01 8.76 5.32
C ILE A 281 14.28 7.66 4.29
N SER A 282 14.21 6.40 4.73
CA SER A 282 14.36 5.23 3.86
C SER A 282 13.24 5.15 2.82
N THR A 283 13.61 4.93 1.56
CA THR A 283 12.69 4.82 0.43
C THR A 283 12.49 3.39 -0.08
N ALA A 284 13.03 2.40 0.63
CA ALA A 284 13.06 1.00 0.20
C ALA A 284 11.67 0.37 0.02
N SER A 285 10.67 0.85 0.78
CA SER A 285 9.28 0.34 0.75
C SER A 285 8.38 1.06 -0.27
N ILE A 286 8.90 2.06 -1.01
CA ILE A 286 8.14 2.81 -2.02
C ILE A 286 8.08 2.01 -3.32
N LEU A 287 6.87 1.53 -3.65
CA LEU A 287 6.60 0.89 -4.93
C LEU A 287 6.70 1.86 -6.12
N PRO A 288 7.06 1.37 -7.32
CA PRO A 288 7.00 2.16 -8.55
C PRO A 288 5.56 2.62 -8.84
N ASN A 289 5.40 3.91 -9.11
CA ASN A 289 4.17 4.54 -9.56
C ASN A 289 4.54 5.53 -10.68
N THR A 290 4.11 5.20 -11.89
CA THR A 290 4.47 5.87 -13.14
C THR A 290 3.47 6.96 -13.56
N SER A 291 2.60 7.39 -12.65
CA SER A 291 1.72 8.54 -12.89
C SER A 291 2.63 9.73 -13.18
N ARG A 292 2.51 10.28 -14.38
CA ARG A 292 3.34 11.39 -14.80
C ARG A 292 2.83 12.66 -14.14
N VAL A 293 3.61 13.21 -13.22
CA VAL A 293 3.26 14.38 -12.40
C VAL A 293 4.27 15.49 -12.67
N GLY A 294 3.80 16.74 -12.66
CA GLY A 294 4.65 17.92 -12.78
C GLY A 294 4.29 18.96 -11.73
N ILE A 295 5.23 19.26 -10.83
CA ILE A 295 5.04 20.27 -9.78
C ILE A 295 6.12 21.36 -9.82
N TYR A 296 5.69 22.62 -9.88
CA TYR A 296 6.55 23.80 -9.80
C TYR A 296 6.27 24.54 -8.48
N ILE A 297 7.33 24.76 -7.71
CA ILE A 297 7.31 25.30 -6.34
C ILE A 297 8.21 26.54 -6.34
N PRO A 298 7.66 27.72 -6.66
CA PRO A 298 8.43 28.97 -6.69
C PRO A 298 8.62 29.61 -5.31
N GLU A 299 7.79 29.22 -4.34
CA GLU A 299 7.75 29.78 -3.00
C GLU A 299 7.89 28.68 -1.94
N ARG A 300 7.97 29.08 -0.67
CA ARG A 300 8.23 28.14 0.42
C ARG A 300 6.95 27.38 0.72
N GLU A 301 7.00 26.07 0.53
CA GLU A 301 5.87 25.17 0.78
C GLU A 301 6.29 24.01 1.70
N ASN A 302 5.34 23.49 2.47
CA ASN A 302 5.56 22.36 3.39
C ASN A 302 5.73 21.06 2.58
N THR A 303 6.66 20.20 3.00
CA THR A 303 6.89 18.91 2.33
C THR A 303 5.64 18.03 2.38
N LEU A 304 4.87 18.04 3.48
CA LEU A 304 3.59 17.33 3.57
C LEU A 304 2.60 17.79 2.51
N ASP A 305 2.40 19.11 2.36
CA ASP A 305 1.45 19.66 1.38
C ASP A 305 1.87 19.35 -0.07
N ILE A 306 3.18 19.26 -0.33
CA ILE A 306 3.72 18.83 -1.62
C ILE A 306 3.42 17.34 -1.87
N LEU A 307 3.70 16.48 -0.89
CA LEU A 307 3.45 15.04 -1.00
C LEU A 307 1.96 14.74 -1.15
N ASP A 308 1.10 15.39 -0.35
CA ASP A 308 -0.36 15.27 -0.43
C ASP A 308 -0.86 15.59 -1.85
N ARG A 309 -0.37 16.66 -2.48
CA ARG A 309 -0.76 17.03 -3.85
C ARG A 309 -0.30 16.03 -4.91
N ILE A 310 0.91 15.49 -4.77
CA ILE A 310 1.43 14.46 -5.69
C ILE A 310 0.61 13.17 -5.54
N VAL A 311 0.33 12.78 -4.31
CA VAL A 311 -0.37 11.54 -3.95
C VAL A 311 -1.86 11.61 -4.31
N ALA A 312 -2.50 12.76 -4.11
CA ALA A 312 -3.87 13.04 -4.55
C ALA A 312 -4.05 12.89 -6.07
N SER A 313 -2.99 13.16 -6.85
CA SER A 313 -3.01 13.02 -8.31
C SER A 313 -3.20 11.58 -8.79
N TYR A 314 -3.17 10.59 -7.89
CA TYR A 314 -3.48 9.20 -8.22
C TYR A 314 -4.40 8.51 -7.19
N ASP A 315 -5.17 9.23 -6.37
CA ASP A 315 -5.96 8.66 -5.24
C ASP A 315 -5.10 7.79 -4.32
N GLY A 316 -3.88 8.26 -4.08
CA GLY A 316 -2.94 7.61 -3.19
C GLY A 316 -3.11 8.04 -1.75
N PHE A 317 -2.34 7.41 -0.87
CA PHE A 317 -1.99 7.85 0.48
C PHE A 317 -0.54 7.47 0.76
N PHE A 318 0.05 8.00 1.84
CA PHE A 318 1.38 7.59 2.29
C PHE A 318 1.43 7.44 3.80
N GLY A 319 2.39 6.69 4.32
CA GLY A 319 2.53 6.47 5.75
C GLY A 319 3.85 5.79 6.08
N PHE A 320 3.98 5.41 7.35
CA PHE A 320 5.10 4.60 7.84
C PHE A 320 4.59 3.23 8.25
N ASP A 321 5.34 2.19 7.88
CA ASP A 321 5.08 0.84 8.37
C ASP A 321 5.53 0.71 9.84
N TYR A 322 5.17 -0.41 10.49
CA TYR A 322 5.55 -0.69 11.88
C TYR A 322 7.08 -0.77 12.09
N SER A 323 7.85 -0.92 11.01
CA SER A 323 9.32 -0.93 11.04
C SER A 323 9.93 0.48 10.85
N GLY A 324 9.11 1.50 10.62
CA GLY A 324 9.53 2.88 10.40
C GLY A 324 9.94 3.20 8.95
N ASN A 325 9.59 2.35 7.98
CA ASN A 325 9.85 2.65 6.56
C ASN A 325 8.69 3.42 5.95
N PHE A 326 9.02 4.43 5.14
CA PHE A 326 8.03 5.20 4.40
C PHE A 326 7.48 4.39 3.23
N PHE A 327 6.17 4.45 3.05
CA PHE A 327 5.48 3.76 1.98
C PHE A 327 4.38 4.62 1.36
N ILE A 328 4.01 4.27 0.12
CA ILE A 328 2.89 4.87 -0.60
C ILE A 328 1.92 3.77 -1.00
N GLY A 329 0.63 4.06 -0.98
CA GLY A 329 -0.42 3.13 -1.39
C GLY A 329 -1.52 3.85 -2.16
N ASN A 330 -2.47 3.08 -2.69
CA ASN A 330 -3.73 3.60 -3.24
C ASN A 330 -4.87 3.15 -2.37
N MET A 331 -5.85 4.03 -2.12
CA MET A 331 -7.04 3.65 -1.36
C MET A 331 -8.01 2.88 -2.27
N THR A 332 -7.68 1.62 -2.50
CA THR A 332 -8.46 0.70 -3.31
C THR A 332 -9.25 -0.23 -2.41
N ILE A 333 -10.55 -0.33 -2.65
CA ILE A 333 -11.41 -1.24 -1.89
C ILE A 333 -11.31 -2.62 -2.55
N PRO A 334 -10.83 -3.65 -1.84
CA PRO A 334 -10.75 -4.98 -2.40
C PRO A 334 -12.16 -5.52 -2.69
N ASN A 335 -12.34 -6.16 -3.85
CA ASN A 335 -13.62 -6.74 -4.26
C ASN A 335 -13.57 -8.28 -4.32
N THR A 336 -12.36 -8.87 -4.38
CA THR A 336 -12.14 -10.32 -4.38
C THR A 336 -11.70 -10.77 -3.00
N SER A 337 -12.24 -11.88 -2.54
CA SER A 337 -11.86 -12.53 -1.27
C SER A 337 -10.50 -13.23 -1.32
N VAL A 338 -10.02 -13.60 -2.51
CA VAL A 338 -8.81 -14.42 -2.70
C VAL A 338 -7.88 -13.82 -3.77
N PRO A 339 -6.55 -13.78 -3.55
CA PRO A 339 -5.59 -13.36 -4.57
C PRO A 339 -5.63 -14.22 -5.83
N SER A 340 -5.57 -13.58 -7.00
CA SER A 340 -5.40 -14.21 -8.30
C SER A 340 -3.93 -14.30 -8.67
N SER A 341 -3.48 -15.45 -9.19
CA SER A 341 -2.10 -15.60 -9.68
C SER A 341 -1.91 -14.81 -10.97
N LEU A 342 -0.78 -14.11 -11.08
CA LEU A 342 -0.45 -13.36 -12.29
C LEU A 342 0.02 -14.30 -13.43
N ALA A 343 -0.93 -14.79 -14.24
CA ALA A 343 -0.69 -15.36 -15.57
C ALA A 343 -1.34 -14.45 -16.64
N GLN A 344 -1.11 -14.68 -17.94
CA GLN A 344 -1.66 -13.86 -19.05
C GLN A 344 -3.21 -13.72 -19.11
N GLY A 345 -3.94 -14.18 -18.10
CA GLY A 345 -5.27 -13.74 -17.67
C GLY A 345 -5.40 -14.11 -16.17
N VAL A 346 -6.14 -13.46 -15.28
CA VAL A 346 -7.36 -12.66 -15.40
C VAL A 346 -7.49 -11.81 -14.12
N ALA A 347 -6.84 -10.65 -14.06
CA ALA A 347 -7.19 -9.63 -13.08
C ALA A 347 -8.02 -8.59 -13.85
N SER A 348 -9.34 -8.67 -13.73
CA SER A 348 -10.27 -8.13 -14.72
C SER A 348 -10.93 -6.82 -14.29
N LYS A 349 -10.90 -6.49 -12.99
CA LYS A 349 -11.70 -5.41 -12.42
C LYS A 349 -10.97 -4.68 -11.29
N TYR A 350 -11.45 -3.46 -11.04
CA TYR A 350 -11.08 -2.65 -9.88
C TYR A 350 -11.37 -3.41 -8.58
N GLY A 351 -10.39 -3.50 -7.69
CA GLY A 351 -10.46 -4.17 -6.39
C GLY A 351 -9.91 -5.60 -6.38
N ASP A 352 -9.57 -6.18 -7.54
CA ASP A 352 -9.11 -7.58 -7.59
C ASP A 352 -7.74 -7.71 -6.90
N LEU A 353 -7.58 -8.75 -6.09
CA LEU A 353 -6.32 -9.11 -5.44
C LEU A 353 -5.45 -9.91 -6.41
N VAL A 354 -4.16 -9.63 -6.41
CA VAL A 354 -3.16 -10.18 -7.35
C VAL A 354 -1.92 -10.64 -6.60
N TYR A 355 -1.30 -11.73 -7.03
CA TYR A 355 -0.11 -12.34 -6.40
C TYR A 355 0.97 -12.71 -7.42
N ASP A 356 2.24 -12.44 -7.09
CA ASP A 356 3.42 -12.69 -7.94
C ASP A 356 4.52 -13.57 -7.32
N ASN A 357 4.20 -14.29 -6.25
CA ASN A 357 5.15 -15.06 -5.42
C ASN A 357 6.06 -14.23 -4.49
N THR A 358 6.03 -12.90 -4.55
CA THR A 358 6.79 -12.01 -3.65
C THR A 358 5.92 -11.13 -2.76
N GLY A 359 4.65 -10.93 -3.14
CA GLY A 359 3.67 -10.24 -2.32
C GLY A 359 2.27 -10.28 -2.91
N THR A 360 1.32 -9.70 -2.17
CA THR A 360 -0.07 -9.52 -2.61
C THR A 360 -0.31 -8.05 -2.93
N TYR A 361 -1.14 -7.79 -3.94
CA TYR A 361 -1.40 -6.46 -4.47
C TYR A 361 -2.90 -6.30 -4.76
N VAL A 362 -3.41 -5.07 -4.70
CA VAL A 362 -4.80 -4.75 -5.03
C VAL A 362 -4.86 -3.97 -6.34
N LEU A 363 -5.73 -4.35 -7.26
CA LEU A 363 -5.95 -3.63 -8.51
C LEU A 363 -6.71 -2.33 -8.30
N ALA A 364 -6.05 -1.20 -8.49
CA ALA A 364 -6.57 0.14 -8.23
C ALA A 364 -7.41 0.73 -9.37
N SER A 365 -7.53 0.11 -10.55
CA SER A 365 -8.38 0.62 -11.67
C SER A 365 -8.66 -0.48 -12.70
N ASP A 366 -9.89 -0.56 -13.24
CA ASP A 366 -10.21 -1.38 -14.42
C ASP A 366 -9.95 -0.57 -15.70
N VAL A 367 -8.67 -0.49 -16.04
CA VAL A 367 -8.11 0.00 -17.32
C VAL A 367 -9.02 0.76 -18.30
N ILE A 368 -8.56 1.97 -18.65
CA ILE A 368 -8.79 2.57 -19.96
C ILE A 368 -7.56 2.23 -20.84
N GLY A 369 -7.58 1.09 -21.54
CA GLY A 369 -6.46 0.53 -22.33
C GLY A 369 -6.30 -0.99 -22.21
N THR A 370 -5.22 -1.56 -22.79
CA THR A 370 -4.86 -2.99 -22.66
C THR A 370 -3.61 -3.11 -21.78
N PRO A 371 -3.72 -3.29 -20.44
CA PRO A 371 -2.54 -3.44 -19.61
C PRO A 371 -1.84 -4.74 -19.93
N ASN A 372 -0.53 -4.72 -19.76
CA ASN A 372 0.26 -5.92 -19.85
C ASN A 372 0.29 -6.61 -18.47
N TYR A 373 -0.54 -7.64 -18.30
CA TYR A 373 -0.59 -8.51 -17.12
C TYR A 373 0.55 -9.54 -17.05
N SER A 374 1.61 -9.40 -17.85
CA SER A 374 2.74 -10.36 -17.84
C SER A 374 3.59 -10.31 -16.57
N SER A 375 3.60 -9.19 -15.84
CA SER A 375 4.40 -9.01 -14.63
C SER A 375 3.85 -7.89 -13.74
N ILE A 376 4.26 -7.87 -12.48
CA ILE A 376 3.96 -6.74 -11.59
C ILE A 376 4.67 -5.48 -12.03
N GLY A 377 5.90 -5.57 -12.56
CA GLY A 377 6.61 -4.41 -13.10
C GLY A 377 5.78 -3.69 -14.16
N THR A 378 5.22 -4.43 -15.12
CA THR A 378 4.39 -3.87 -16.19
C THR A 378 3.03 -3.35 -15.73
N LEU A 379 2.49 -3.84 -14.61
CA LEU A 379 1.24 -3.34 -14.02
C LEU A 379 1.47 -2.14 -13.09
N ALA A 380 2.59 -2.12 -12.37
CA ALA A 380 3.06 -0.98 -11.59
C ALA A 380 3.34 0.22 -12.51
N GLU A 381 3.83 -0.04 -13.73
CA GLU A 381 3.96 0.94 -14.81
C GLU A 381 2.64 1.59 -15.28
N SER A 382 1.49 1.14 -14.80
CA SER A 382 0.18 1.72 -15.12
C SER A 382 -0.54 2.30 -13.90
N CYS A 383 0.12 2.39 -12.74
CA CYS A 383 -0.48 2.82 -11.47
C CYS A 383 -1.69 1.97 -11.05
N LEU A 384 -1.76 0.73 -11.54
CA LEU A 384 -2.90 -0.15 -11.35
C LEU A 384 -2.79 -0.98 -10.06
N LEU A 385 -1.71 -0.86 -9.30
CA LEU A 385 -1.45 -1.73 -8.15
C LEU A 385 -1.14 -0.93 -6.89
N SER A 386 -1.72 -1.39 -5.77
CA SER A 386 -1.27 -1.06 -4.42
C SER A 386 -0.66 -2.31 -3.80
N LYS A 387 0.53 -2.22 -3.17
CA LYS A 387 1.05 -3.34 -2.37
C LYS A 387 0.17 -3.54 -1.15
N LEU A 388 -0.02 -4.79 -0.75
CA LEU A 388 -0.30 -5.12 0.63
C LEU A 388 1.03 -5.27 1.36
N TYR A 389 1.22 -4.48 2.41
CA TYR A 389 2.43 -4.50 3.24
C TYR A 389 2.41 -5.64 4.26
N THR A 390 1.21 -6.12 4.56
CA THR A 390 0.96 -7.23 5.46
C THR A 390 0.06 -8.25 4.79
N ASP A 391 0.14 -9.49 5.27
CA ASP A 391 -0.80 -10.52 4.85
C ASP A 391 -2.23 -10.15 5.26
N ILE A 392 -3.18 -10.66 4.49
CA ILE A 392 -4.61 -10.44 4.75
C ILE A 392 -4.97 -11.20 6.02
N GLU A 393 -5.25 -10.45 7.08
CA GLU A 393 -5.62 -11.03 8.36
C GLU A 393 -7.12 -11.31 8.39
N THR A 394 -7.48 -12.52 8.84
CA THR A 394 -8.89 -12.87 9.05
C THR A 394 -9.32 -12.48 10.46
N ILE A 395 -10.41 -11.70 10.53
CA ILE A 395 -11.08 -11.27 11.74
C ILE A 395 -12.46 -11.92 11.76
N ASP A 396 -12.67 -12.83 12.70
CA ASP A 396 -13.95 -13.51 12.89
C ASP A 396 -14.70 -12.98 14.13
N GLU A 397 -15.90 -13.52 14.38
CA GLU A 397 -16.73 -13.14 15.53
C GLU A 397 -16.03 -13.29 16.89
N SER A 398 -15.05 -14.20 17.00
CA SER A 398 -14.30 -14.45 18.24
C SER A 398 -13.20 -13.41 18.47
N ASP A 399 -12.71 -12.79 17.39
CA ASP A 399 -11.73 -11.71 17.46
C ASP A 399 -12.36 -10.35 17.79
N ILE A 400 -13.66 -10.17 17.53
CA ILE A 400 -14.39 -8.92 17.73
C ILE A 400 -14.83 -8.74 19.19
N ILE A 401 -14.39 -7.62 19.78
CA ILE A 401 -14.72 -7.19 21.13
C ILE A 401 -15.88 -6.19 21.06
N GLY A 402 -17.02 -6.53 21.66
CA GLY A 402 -18.24 -5.72 21.57
C GLY A 402 -18.95 -5.86 20.22
N ASP A 403 -19.47 -4.74 19.72
CA ASP A 403 -20.31 -4.67 18.52
C ASP A 403 -19.59 -4.04 17.33
N ILE A 404 -20.06 -4.39 16.14
CA ILE A 404 -19.65 -3.78 14.87
C ILE A 404 -20.67 -2.71 14.48
N THR A 405 -20.20 -1.54 14.09
CA THR A 405 -21.03 -0.49 13.49
C THR A 405 -20.74 -0.37 12.01
N LEU A 406 -21.79 -0.14 11.21
CA LEU A 406 -21.68 -0.01 9.76
C LEU A 406 -22.43 1.24 9.30
N ALA A 407 -21.73 2.18 8.68
CA ALA A 407 -22.29 3.45 8.21
C ALA A 407 -22.00 3.67 6.73
N ASN A 408 -22.97 4.19 5.96
CA ASN A 408 -22.69 4.61 4.59
C ASN A 408 -21.88 5.91 4.59
N VAL A 409 -20.86 5.97 3.73
CA VAL A 409 -19.91 7.10 3.71
C VAL A 409 -19.89 7.88 2.41
N ASN A 410 -20.15 7.24 1.26
CA ASN A 410 -20.05 7.92 -0.03
C ASN A 410 -21.42 8.30 -0.63
N SER A 411 -21.40 9.34 -1.45
CA SER A 411 -22.44 9.55 -2.46
C SER A 411 -22.14 8.71 -3.70
N ILE A 412 -23.16 8.06 -4.25
CA ILE A 412 -22.98 7.23 -5.45
C ILE A 412 -22.65 8.13 -6.65
N VAL A 413 -21.57 7.82 -7.36
CA VAL A 413 -21.03 8.59 -8.47
C VAL A 413 -21.32 7.87 -9.79
N TYR A 414 -21.93 8.57 -10.76
CA TYR A 414 -22.10 8.04 -12.12
C TYR A 414 -21.13 8.67 -13.13
N SER A 415 -20.50 9.78 -12.77
CA SER A 415 -19.62 10.55 -13.64
C SER A 415 -18.45 11.11 -12.85
N SER A 416 -17.23 10.95 -13.38
CA SER A 416 -16.01 11.48 -12.78
C SER A 416 -15.29 12.39 -13.76
N LYS A 417 -15.09 13.65 -13.34
CA LYS A 417 -14.33 14.66 -14.05
C LYS A 417 -12.99 14.86 -13.35
N VAL A 418 -11.90 14.82 -14.11
CA VAL A 418 -10.54 15.06 -13.60
C VAL A 418 -9.91 16.24 -14.34
N ARG A 419 -9.42 17.21 -13.58
CA ARG A 419 -8.58 18.31 -14.08
C ARG A 419 -7.14 17.88 -14.18
N TYR A 420 -6.52 18.03 -15.35
CA TYR A 420 -5.13 17.64 -15.65
C TYR A 420 -4.42 18.72 -16.47
N LEU A 421 -3.11 18.56 -16.67
CA LEU A 421 -2.25 19.47 -17.43
C LEU A 421 -2.34 20.91 -16.91
N LYS A 422 -1.89 21.12 -15.67
CA LYS A 422 -1.89 22.44 -15.03
C LYS A 422 -1.09 23.45 -15.85
N ASN A 423 -1.76 24.55 -16.18
CA ASN A 423 -1.18 25.78 -16.68
C ASN A 423 -0.91 26.69 -15.47
N TYR A 424 0.37 26.80 -15.08
CA TYR A 424 0.76 27.49 -13.85
C TYR A 424 0.50 28.99 -13.88
N THR A 425 0.61 29.63 -15.04
CA THR A 425 0.41 31.06 -15.20
C THR A 425 -0.73 31.32 -16.19
N VAL A 426 -1.95 31.52 -15.70
CA VAL A 426 -3.08 31.94 -16.55
C VAL A 426 -2.82 33.37 -17.04
N GLN A 427 -2.74 33.55 -18.36
CA GLN A 427 -2.37 34.83 -18.97
C GLN A 427 -3.59 35.52 -19.56
N THR A 428 -3.71 36.82 -19.30
CA THR A 428 -4.70 37.71 -19.94
C THR A 428 -4.06 38.66 -20.96
N ASP A 429 -2.74 38.86 -20.89
CA ASP A 429 -1.96 39.82 -21.65
C ASP A 429 -1.35 39.24 -22.94
N ILE A 430 -2.09 38.39 -23.64
CA ILE A 430 -1.58 37.61 -24.78
C ILE A 430 -1.41 38.48 -26.04
N ALA A 431 -0.30 38.31 -26.77
CA ALA A 431 -0.06 39.03 -28.02
C ALA A 431 -1.06 38.64 -29.12
N TYR A 432 -1.43 39.59 -29.98
CA TYR A 432 -2.44 39.37 -31.04
C TYR A 432 -2.04 38.24 -32.01
N SER A 433 -0.74 38.12 -32.32
CA SER A 433 -0.16 37.15 -33.24
C SER A 433 -0.19 35.70 -32.76
N VAL A 434 -0.54 35.44 -31.49
CA VAL A 434 -0.62 34.08 -30.93
C VAL A 434 -1.80 33.33 -31.54
N ALA A 435 -1.59 32.08 -31.94
CA ALA A 435 -2.64 31.22 -32.50
C ALA A 435 -3.78 30.97 -31.50
N ASP A 436 -5.01 30.85 -32.00
CA ASP A 436 -6.21 30.72 -31.16
C ASP A 436 -6.15 29.50 -30.23
N ALA A 437 -5.57 28.38 -30.69
CA ALA A 437 -5.37 27.19 -29.87
C ALA A 437 -4.47 27.46 -28.64
N ARG A 438 -3.42 28.29 -28.78
CA ARG A 438 -2.56 28.67 -27.64
C ARG A 438 -3.26 29.70 -26.75
N LYS A 439 -4.04 30.63 -27.31
CA LYS A 439 -4.87 31.55 -26.51
C LYS A 439 -5.86 30.78 -25.62
N GLU A 440 -6.53 29.76 -26.19
CA GLU A 440 -7.40 28.89 -25.40
C GLU A 440 -6.61 28.14 -24.32
N PHE A 441 -5.39 27.66 -24.66
CA PHE A 441 -4.54 27.02 -23.67
C PHE A 441 -4.25 27.96 -22.49
N LEU A 442 -3.77 29.16 -22.76
CA LEU A 442 -3.35 30.14 -21.76
C LEU A 442 -4.51 30.68 -20.91
N SER A 443 -5.74 30.65 -21.43
CA SER A 443 -6.94 31.16 -20.74
C SER A 443 -7.51 30.25 -19.65
N LYS A 444 -7.16 28.97 -19.64
CA LYS A 444 -7.66 27.97 -18.68
C LYS A 444 -6.52 27.46 -17.83
N GLU A 445 -6.73 27.35 -16.51
CA GLU A 445 -5.73 26.81 -15.58
C GLU A 445 -5.55 25.29 -15.76
N PHE A 446 -6.62 24.56 -16.09
CA PHE A 446 -6.59 23.11 -16.26
C PHE A 446 -7.29 22.68 -17.55
N ARG A 447 -6.91 21.50 -18.04
CA ARG A 447 -7.72 20.70 -18.98
C ARG A 447 -8.59 19.74 -18.19
N GLU A 448 -9.69 19.32 -18.78
CA GLU A 448 -10.65 18.44 -18.13
C GLU A 448 -10.85 17.18 -18.97
N THR A 449 -10.92 16.04 -18.31
CA THR A 449 -11.39 14.79 -18.91
C THR A 449 -12.59 14.29 -18.10
N LEU A 450 -13.57 13.71 -18.78
CA LEU A 450 -14.82 13.24 -18.21
C LEU A 450 -15.00 11.76 -18.55
N LEU A 451 -15.38 10.97 -17.55
CA LEU A 451 -15.80 9.58 -17.73
C LEU A 451 -17.16 9.37 -17.10
N GLU A 452 -18.08 8.72 -17.82
CA GLU A 452 -19.45 8.49 -17.38
C GLU A 452 -19.82 7.00 -17.46
N ASP A 453 -20.58 6.53 -16.48
CA ASP A 453 -21.26 5.24 -16.49
C ASP A 453 -22.76 5.45 -16.30
N ASN A 454 -23.47 5.59 -17.43
CA ASN A 454 -24.92 5.82 -17.43
C ASN A 454 -25.71 4.64 -16.83
N SER A 455 -25.13 3.44 -16.74
CA SER A 455 -25.81 2.30 -16.09
C SER A 455 -25.98 2.53 -14.59
N VAL A 456 -25.01 3.22 -13.95
CA VAL A 456 -25.11 3.65 -12.55
C VAL A 456 -26.24 4.65 -12.38
N LYS A 457 -26.40 5.61 -13.30
CA LYS A 457 -27.48 6.61 -13.25
C LYS A 457 -28.88 6.01 -13.43
N VAL A 458 -29.00 4.94 -14.23
CA VAL A 458 -30.24 4.16 -14.36
C VAL A 458 -30.57 3.44 -13.05
N LYS A 459 -29.58 2.84 -12.38
CA LYS A 459 -29.76 2.11 -11.11
C LYS A 459 -29.96 3.04 -9.91
N HIS A 460 -29.26 4.17 -9.88
CA HIS A 460 -29.19 5.12 -8.78
C HIS A 460 -29.56 6.52 -9.29
N LEU A 461 -30.86 6.85 -9.26
CA LEU A 461 -31.41 8.10 -9.78
C LEU A 461 -30.83 9.39 -9.16
N ARG A 462 -30.32 9.28 -7.93
CA ARG A 462 -29.69 10.38 -7.18
C ARG A 462 -28.15 10.38 -7.30
N ALA A 463 -27.60 9.56 -8.20
CA ALA A 463 -26.15 9.53 -8.39
C ALA A 463 -25.63 10.90 -8.85
N VAL A 464 -24.46 11.27 -8.35
CA VAL A 464 -23.85 12.59 -8.53
C VAL A 464 -22.67 12.53 -9.50
N GLU A 465 -22.27 13.70 -9.99
CA GLU A 465 -20.99 13.89 -10.67
C GLU A 465 -19.94 14.23 -9.62
N THR A 466 -18.76 13.59 -9.69
CA THR A 466 -17.60 13.94 -8.88
C THR A 466 -16.56 14.69 -9.70
N ILE A 467 -15.93 15.70 -9.09
CA ILE A 467 -14.88 16.51 -9.71
C ILE A 467 -13.62 16.39 -8.86
N VAL A 468 -12.53 15.95 -9.49
CA VAL A 468 -11.17 16.05 -8.93
C VAL A 468 -10.60 17.39 -9.40
N GLU A 469 -10.65 18.37 -8.51
CA GLU A 469 -10.37 19.77 -8.83
C GLU A 469 -8.89 20.05 -9.09
N GLU A 470 -7.99 19.37 -8.38
CA GLU A 470 -6.55 19.60 -8.45
C GLU A 470 -5.79 18.28 -8.63
N SER A 471 -5.42 17.96 -9.88
CA SER A 471 -4.42 16.94 -10.15
C SER A 471 -3.23 17.56 -10.90
N TYR A 472 -2.04 17.11 -10.54
CA TYR A 472 -0.79 17.53 -11.16
C TYR A 472 -0.37 16.59 -12.29
N LEU A 473 -1.32 15.80 -12.81
CA LEU A 473 -1.12 14.88 -13.92
C LEU A 473 -0.82 15.63 -15.22
N VAL A 474 0.18 15.19 -15.95
CA VAL A 474 0.60 15.85 -17.21
C VAL A 474 -0.02 15.20 -18.46
N SER A 475 -0.65 14.03 -18.34
CA SER A 475 -1.18 13.28 -19.48
C SER A 475 -2.67 13.00 -19.35
N GLU A 476 -3.39 13.08 -20.48
CA GLU A 476 -4.82 12.73 -20.54
C GLU A 476 -5.05 11.24 -20.20
N SER A 477 -4.11 10.36 -20.56
CA SER A 477 -4.18 8.93 -20.23
C SER A 477 -4.18 8.68 -18.73
N SER A 478 -3.27 9.32 -17.98
CA SER A 478 -3.23 9.20 -16.52
C SER A 478 -4.48 9.82 -15.89
N ALA A 479 -4.97 10.94 -16.44
CA ALA A 479 -6.20 11.58 -15.97
C ALA A 479 -7.43 10.67 -16.15
N LYS A 480 -7.52 9.98 -17.28
CA LYS A 480 -8.56 8.97 -17.54
C LYS A 480 -8.47 7.80 -16.56
N GLN A 481 -7.26 7.30 -16.27
CA GLN A 481 -7.05 6.23 -15.28
C GLN A 481 -7.53 6.65 -13.88
N LEU A 482 -7.25 7.89 -13.47
CA LEU A 482 -7.74 8.45 -12.20
C LEU A 482 -9.27 8.61 -12.20
N ALA A 483 -9.85 9.16 -13.27
CA ALA A 483 -11.30 9.31 -13.40
C ALA A 483 -12.02 7.97 -13.29
N ASN A 484 -11.47 6.94 -13.95
CA ASN A 484 -11.98 5.58 -13.89
C ASN A 484 -11.90 4.99 -12.48
N ARG A 485 -10.78 5.18 -11.78
CA ARG A 485 -10.62 4.76 -10.38
C ARG A 485 -11.68 5.40 -9.48
N MET A 486 -11.83 6.72 -9.55
CA MET A 486 -12.80 7.47 -8.74
C MET A 486 -14.24 7.05 -9.05
N LEU A 487 -14.54 6.80 -10.32
CA LEU A 487 -15.84 6.29 -10.76
C LEU A 487 -16.10 4.88 -10.21
N ARG A 488 -15.17 3.93 -10.36
CA ARG A 488 -15.36 2.55 -9.88
C ARG A 488 -15.45 2.43 -8.38
N LYS A 489 -14.60 3.16 -7.66
CA LYS A 489 -14.62 3.24 -6.18
C LYS A 489 -15.99 3.70 -5.66
N ASN A 490 -16.61 4.67 -6.33
CA ASN A 490 -17.84 5.32 -5.88
C ASN A 490 -19.10 4.96 -6.68
N ALA A 491 -19.01 4.03 -7.63
CA ALA A 491 -20.16 3.56 -8.42
C ALA A 491 -21.15 2.75 -7.57
N THR A 492 -20.73 2.28 -6.40
CA THR A 492 -21.53 1.51 -5.45
C THR A 492 -21.49 2.15 -4.07
N GLN A 493 -22.40 1.68 -3.22
CA GLN A 493 -22.50 2.14 -1.85
C GLN A 493 -21.31 1.61 -1.04
N MET A 494 -20.48 2.53 -0.55
CA MET A 494 -19.37 2.27 0.34
C MET A 494 -19.83 2.37 1.79
N PHE A 495 -19.35 1.45 2.61
CA PHE A 495 -19.60 1.38 4.02
C PHE A 495 -18.31 1.51 4.81
N GLU A 496 -18.40 2.22 5.92
CA GLU A 496 -17.40 2.29 6.96
C GLU A 496 -17.81 1.36 8.09
N LEU A 497 -16.95 0.40 8.38
CA LEU A 497 -17.07 -0.54 9.48
C LEU A 497 -16.20 -0.07 10.64
N LYS A 498 -16.78 0.15 11.82
CA LYS A 498 -16.02 0.40 13.05
C LYS A 498 -16.26 -0.72 14.04
N ALA A 499 -15.18 -1.25 14.59
CA ALA A 499 -15.23 -2.29 15.61
C ALA A 499 -14.00 -2.23 16.50
N LYS A 500 -14.04 -3.03 17.57
CA LYS A 500 -12.86 -3.34 18.38
C LYS A 500 -12.50 -4.80 18.19
N ALA A 501 -11.22 -5.12 18.18
CA ALA A 501 -10.74 -6.48 18.00
C ALA A 501 -9.49 -6.77 18.84
N ASN A 502 -9.12 -8.05 18.92
CA ASN A 502 -7.88 -8.49 19.56
C ASN A 502 -6.65 -7.82 18.95
N LEU A 503 -5.79 -7.25 19.79
CA LEU A 503 -4.59 -6.52 19.37
C LEU A 503 -3.67 -7.35 18.47
N SER A 504 -3.54 -8.66 18.73
CA SER A 504 -2.63 -9.55 18.00
C SER A 504 -2.85 -9.57 16.49
N LYS A 505 -4.06 -9.25 16.04
CA LYS A 505 -4.44 -9.18 14.64
C LYS A 505 -4.00 -7.88 13.95
N PHE A 506 -3.55 -6.89 14.74
CA PHE A 506 -3.33 -5.51 14.31
C PHE A 506 -1.90 -4.99 14.55
N ILE A 507 -1.01 -5.78 15.17
CA ILE A 507 0.35 -5.31 15.56
C ILE A 507 1.19 -4.87 14.36
N ASP A 508 1.07 -5.56 13.23
CA ASP A 508 1.74 -5.24 11.98
C ASP A 508 0.87 -4.36 11.05
N LYS A 509 -0.39 -4.11 11.41
CA LYS A 509 -1.37 -3.46 10.53
C LYS A 509 -1.30 -1.94 10.67
N THR A 510 -1.22 -1.30 9.51
CA THR A 510 -1.29 0.16 9.35
C THR A 510 -2.34 0.51 8.30
N VAL A 511 -2.61 1.80 8.12
CA VAL A 511 -3.53 2.32 7.10
C VAL A 511 -3.22 1.69 5.73
N GLY A 512 -4.27 1.25 5.03
CA GLY A 512 -4.18 0.54 3.76
C GLY A 512 -3.96 -0.96 3.85
N SER A 513 -3.74 -1.52 5.05
CA SER A 513 -3.77 -2.98 5.24
C SER A 513 -5.14 -3.54 4.90
N VAL A 514 -5.19 -4.76 4.38
CA VAL A 514 -6.46 -5.42 4.05
C VAL A 514 -6.81 -6.45 5.10
N LEU A 515 -8.05 -6.42 5.58
CA LEU A 515 -8.60 -7.34 6.56
C LEU A 515 -9.74 -8.13 5.94
N HIS A 516 -9.78 -9.44 6.20
CA HIS A 516 -10.90 -10.30 5.84
C HIS A 516 -11.86 -10.42 7.03
N ILE A 517 -13.00 -9.74 6.97
CA ILE A 517 -13.96 -9.68 8.07
C ILE A 517 -15.10 -10.67 7.83
N VAL A 518 -15.32 -11.56 8.79
CA VAL A 518 -16.40 -12.57 8.77
C VAL A 518 -17.35 -12.30 9.92
N ASP A 519 -18.63 -12.07 9.60
CA ASP A 519 -19.70 -11.90 10.58
C ASP A 519 -21.02 -12.48 10.04
N TYR A 520 -21.83 -13.10 10.88
CA TYR A 520 -23.10 -13.70 10.48
C TYR A 520 -24.15 -12.74 9.89
N ARG A 521 -24.06 -11.41 10.07
CA ARG A 521 -25.08 -10.43 9.61
C ARG A 521 -24.58 -9.51 8.49
N TYR A 522 -25.52 -8.74 7.95
CA TYR A 522 -25.28 -7.63 7.00
C TYR A 522 -24.51 -7.99 5.72
N GLY A 523 -24.54 -9.27 5.33
CA GLY A 523 -23.86 -9.76 4.12
C GLY A 523 -22.39 -10.13 4.33
N LEU A 524 -21.90 -10.18 5.59
CA LEU A 524 -20.53 -10.54 5.94
C LEU A 524 -20.33 -12.05 6.16
N THR A 525 -21.38 -12.87 6.02
CA THR A 525 -21.37 -14.29 6.40
C THR A 525 -20.36 -15.13 5.60
N SER A 526 -20.10 -14.74 4.36
CA SER A 526 -19.10 -15.39 3.49
C SER A 526 -17.71 -14.76 3.59
N GLY A 527 -17.53 -13.79 4.49
CA GLY A 527 -16.33 -12.98 4.60
C GLY A 527 -16.22 -11.92 3.51
N ILE A 528 -15.85 -10.69 3.89
CA ILE A 528 -15.59 -9.58 2.97
C ILE A 528 -14.21 -8.98 3.25
N ASN A 529 -13.47 -8.70 2.18
CA ASN A 529 -12.23 -7.95 2.30
C ASN A 529 -12.51 -6.47 2.45
N THR A 530 -11.82 -5.86 3.41
CA THR A 530 -11.98 -4.47 3.80
C THR A 530 -10.60 -3.82 3.83
N VAL A 531 -10.52 -2.52 3.56
CA VAL A 531 -9.26 -1.77 3.64
C VAL A 531 -9.26 -0.90 4.89
N LEU A 532 -8.20 -1.00 5.69
CA LEU A 532 -8.04 -0.28 6.94
C LEU A 532 -7.84 1.21 6.68
N ARG A 533 -8.74 2.05 7.19
CA ARG A 533 -8.68 3.52 7.07
C ARG A 533 -8.05 4.16 8.29
N GLU A 534 -8.38 3.65 9.47
CA GLU A 534 -7.89 4.14 10.75
C GLU A 534 -7.69 2.98 11.70
N VAL A 535 -6.62 3.03 12.49
CA VAL A 535 -6.34 2.07 13.55
C VAL A 535 -5.78 2.78 14.77
N ASN A 536 -6.28 2.39 15.94
CA ASN A 536 -5.82 2.81 17.24
C ASN A 536 -5.52 1.56 18.07
N LEU A 537 -4.23 1.38 18.42
CA LEU A 537 -3.75 0.21 19.13
C LEU A 537 -3.67 0.52 20.62
N LYS A 538 -4.29 -0.33 21.44
CA LYS A 538 -4.21 -0.29 22.90
C LYS A 538 -3.43 -1.51 23.37
N TYR A 539 -2.12 -1.33 23.53
CA TYR A 539 -1.15 -2.37 23.85
C TYR A 539 -1.38 -3.06 25.19
N LEU A 540 -1.75 -2.32 26.24
CA LEU A 540 -1.97 -2.86 27.58
C LEU A 540 -3.34 -3.53 27.71
N ASP A 541 -4.37 -2.92 27.11
CA ASP A 541 -5.72 -3.48 27.09
C ASP A 541 -5.83 -4.69 26.14
N GLY A 542 -4.82 -4.92 25.28
CA GLY A 542 -4.82 -6.04 24.34
C GLY A 542 -5.89 -5.92 23.25
N MET A 543 -6.30 -4.70 22.91
CA MET A 543 -7.32 -4.43 21.90
C MET A 543 -6.88 -3.41 20.85
N ALA A 544 -7.47 -3.48 19.67
CA ALA A 544 -7.37 -2.49 18.61
C ALA A 544 -8.75 -1.94 18.29
N GLU A 545 -8.89 -0.62 18.23
CA GLU A 545 -10.07 0.06 17.71
C GLU A 545 -9.77 0.42 16.25
N PHE A 546 -10.62 0.02 15.32
CA PHE A 546 -10.34 0.19 13.91
C PHE A 546 -11.56 0.63 13.11
N THR A 547 -11.27 1.34 12.02
CA THR A 547 -12.22 1.76 11.00
C THR A 547 -11.76 1.22 9.66
N ALA A 548 -12.59 0.42 8.99
CA ALA A 548 -12.29 -0.17 7.69
C ALA A 548 -13.36 0.21 6.64
N LEU A 549 -12.94 0.40 5.40
CA LEU A 549 -13.81 0.66 4.26
C LEU A 549 -14.10 -0.63 3.50
N LEU A 550 -15.36 -0.81 3.14
CA LEU A 550 -15.82 -1.96 2.37
C LEU A 550 -16.95 -1.58 1.44
N THR A 551 -17.13 -2.38 0.40
CA THR A 551 -18.34 -2.34 -0.41
C THR A 551 -19.07 -3.66 -0.24
N LEU A 552 -20.36 -3.60 0.09
CA LEU A 552 -21.24 -4.77 0.06
C LEU A 552 -21.62 -5.06 -1.39
N VAL A 553 -20.63 -5.35 -2.21
CA VAL A 553 -20.88 -6.07 -3.45
C VAL A 553 -21.18 -7.48 -2.97
N PRO A 554 -22.40 -8.02 -3.16
CA PRO A 554 -22.65 -9.43 -2.86
C PRO A 554 -21.56 -10.17 -3.60
N ASN A 555 -20.64 -10.76 -2.82
CA ASN A 555 -19.34 -11.27 -3.28
C ASN A 555 -19.55 -11.68 -4.72
N GLN A 556 -19.01 -10.90 -5.67
CA GLN A 556 -19.11 -11.33 -7.05
C GLN A 556 -18.27 -12.61 -7.03
N GLN A 557 -18.94 -13.75 -6.80
CA GLN A 557 -19.11 -14.75 -7.82
C GLN A 557 -19.45 -14.01 -9.12
N GLY A 558 -18.55 -13.16 -9.60
CA GLY A 558 -18.35 -12.94 -11.00
C GLY A 558 -18.27 -14.35 -11.45
N THR A 559 -19.26 -14.74 -12.24
CA THR A 559 -19.41 -16.07 -12.79
C THR A 559 -18.01 -16.50 -13.16
N PHE A 560 -17.38 -17.27 -12.26
CA PHE A 560 -16.05 -17.75 -12.48
C PHE A 560 -16.36 -18.86 -13.45
N ALA A 561 -16.39 -18.51 -14.73
CA ALA A 561 -16.00 -19.44 -15.74
C ALA A 561 -14.57 -19.80 -15.34
N TYR A 562 -14.45 -20.81 -14.48
CA TYR A 562 -13.29 -21.68 -14.43
C TYR A 562 -13.22 -22.34 -15.81
N TYR A 563 -12.86 -21.56 -16.81
CA TYR A 563 -12.03 -22.04 -17.89
C TYR A 563 -10.59 -21.81 -17.43
N THR A 564 -10.18 -22.52 -16.38
CA THR A 564 -8.76 -22.73 -16.13
C THR A 564 -8.31 -23.80 -17.11
N GLY A 565 -8.07 -23.39 -18.35
CA GLY A 565 -7.17 -24.10 -19.25
C GLY A 565 -5.72 -24.11 -18.74
N THR A 566 -5.44 -23.61 -17.53
CA THR A 566 -4.13 -23.68 -16.90
C THR A 566 -3.97 -25.00 -16.16
N ILE A 567 -3.26 -25.88 -16.86
CA ILE A 567 -2.81 -27.20 -16.46
C ILE A 567 -1.78 -27.06 -15.32
N TYR A 568 -2.06 -27.63 -14.16
CA TYR A 568 -1.03 -27.81 -13.12
C TYR A 568 -0.33 -29.14 -13.34
N ASN A 569 0.89 -29.10 -13.90
CA ASN A 569 1.70 -30.30 -14.15
C ASN A 569 2.60 -30.59 -12.95
N VAL A 570 2.42 -31.75 -12.31
CA VAL A 570 3.35 -32.25 -11.30
C VAL A 570 4.50 -32.99 -12.01
N PRO A 571 5.77 -32.55 -11.91
CA PRO A 571 6.89 -33.22 -12.57
C PRO A 571 7.08 -34.65 -12.04
N ALA A 572 7.31 -35.60 -12.93
CA ALA A 572 7.56 -36.99 -12.55
C ALA A 572 8.84 -37.14 -11.70
N ASN A 573 8.74 -37.91 -10.62
CA ASN A 573 9.82 -38.31 -9.69
C ASN A 573 10.27 -37.26 -8.66
N THR A 574 9.55 -36.15 -8.49
CA THR A 574 9.79 -35.22 -7.37
C THR A 574 9.14 -35.78 -6.10
N ALA A 575 9.86 -35.80 -4.98
CA ALA A 575 9.26 -36.09 -3.68
C ALA A 575 8.36 -34.91 -3.27
N ASP A 576 7.12 -35.22 -2.91
CA ASP A 576 6.15 -34.33 -2.24
C ASP A 576 5.88 -32.98 -2.92
N HIS A 577 4.72 -32.88 -3.57
CA HIS A 577 4.21 -31.61 -4.10
C HIS A 577 3.00 -31.13 -3.27
N ALA A 578 3.12 -29.96 -2.63
CA ALA A 578 2.02 -29.34 -1.89
C ALA A 578 1.09 -28.57 -2.85
N LEU A 579 -0.21 -28.83 -2.78
CA LEU A 579 -1.21 -27.96 -3.37
C LEU A 579 -1.51 -26.84 -2.35
N PRO A 580 -1.61 -25.56 -2.76
CA PRO A 580 -1.90 -24.46 -1.84
C PRO A 580 -3.13 -24.73 -0.99
N ALA A 581 -3.05 -24.37 0.29
CA ALA A 581 -4.12 -24.63 1.23
C ALA A 581 -5.36 -23.75 0.96
N VAL A 582 -6.50 -24.44 0.82
CA VAL A 582 -7.90 -24.01 1.06
C VAL A 582 -8.63 -23.22 -0.05
N HIS A 583 -9.88 -23.65 -0.36
CA HIS A 583 -11.14 -22.86 -0.28
C HIS A 583 -12.34 -23.57 -0.96
N TYR A 584 -13.15 -24.15 -0.08
CA TYR A 584 -14.60 -24.40 0.06
C TYR A 584 -15.60 -24.75 -1.05
N GLU A 585 -15.50 -24.34 -2.31
CA GLU A 585 -16.37 -24.90 -3.37
C GLU A 585 -15.68 -24.79 -4.72
N GLY A 586 -15.39 -25.94 -5.34
CA GLY A 586 -14.75 -25.95 -6.65
C GLY A 586 -14.34 -27.33 -7.14
N ARG A 587 -14.43 -27.50 -8.45
CA ARG A 587 -13.81 -28.60 -9.19
C ARG A 587 -12.36 -28.22 -9.54
N ARG A 588 -11.42 -29.14 -9.40
CA ARG A 588 -9.99 -28.93 -9.72
C ARG A 588 -9.48 -30.01 -10.65
N TRP A 589 -8.69 -29.63 -11.65
CA TRP A 589 -8.02 -30.55 -12.56
C TRP A 589 -6.51 -30.54 -12.30
N LEU A 590 -5.94 -31.70 -12.01
CA LEU A 590 -4.49 -31.89 -11.84
C LEU A 590 -3.95 -32.72 -13.00
N GLY A 591 -2.95 -32.22 -13.71
CA GLY A 591 -2.22 -32.97 -14.74
C GLY A 591 -1.01 -33.68 -14.12
N LEU A 592 -0.89 -34.98 -14.37
CA LEU A 592 0.32 -35.72 -14.01
C LEU A 592 1.24 -35.79 -15.22
N ASP A 593 2.49 -35.35 -15.05
CA ASP A 593 3.48 -35.46 -16.10
C ASP A 593 3.88 -36.93 -16.28
N ASN A 594 3.55 -37.50 -17.44
CA ASN A 594 3.82 -38.88 -17.78
C ASN A 594 5.19 -39.10 -18.46
N ILE A 595 5.96 -38.02 -18.68
CA ILE A 595 7.16 -38.03 -19.52
C ILE A 595 8.32 -38.78 -18.85
N ASN A 596 8.50 -38.65 -17.52
CA ASN A 596 9.63 -39.25 -16.78
C ASN A 596 9.26 -40.42 -15.85
N LEU A 597 8.10 -41.07 -16.04
CA LEU A 597 7.70 -42.21 -15.22
C LEU A 597 8.67 -43.40 -15.34
N THR A 598 8.99 -44.02 -14.20
CA THR A 598 9.80 -45.25 -14.15
C THR A 598 8.91 -46.50 -13.94
N ALA A 599 9.54 -47.67 -13.81
CA ALA A 599 8.84 -48.91 -13.46
C ALA A 599 8.31 -48.89 -12.00
N ALA A 600 8.89 -48.05 -11.14
CA ALA A 600 8.39 -47.80 -9.80
C ALA A 600 7.14 -46.89 -9.87
N PRO A 601 6.04 -47.24 -9.17
CA PRO A 601 4.83 -46.44 -9.22
C PRO A 601 4.94 -45.17 -8.38
N ASN A 602 4.53 -44.05 -8.98
CA ASN A 602 4.11 -42.88 -8.21
C ASN A 602 2.72 -43.17 -7.63
N ARG A 603 2.56 -42.90 -6.34
CA ARG A 603 1.36 -43.24 -5.57
C ARG A 603 0.62 -41.97 -5.19
N ILE A 604 -0.68 -41.95 -5.47
CA ILE A 604 -1.57 -40.90 -5.00
C ILE A 604 -2.35 -41.44 -3.82
N VAL A 605 -2.23 -40.73 -2.70
CA VAL A 605 -2.90 -41.08 -1.45
C VAL A 605 -3.97 -40.05 -1.16
N VAL A 606 -5.17 -40.54 -0.84
CA VAL A 606 -6.28 -39.73 -0.34
C VAL A 606 -6.67 -40.29 1.01
N SER A 607 -6.52 -39.52 2.08
CA SER A 607 -6.78 -40.00 3.44
C SER A 607 -7.34 -38.90 4.35
N GLU A 608 -8.06 -39.33 5.38
CA GLU A 608 -8.40 -38.49 6.54
C GLU A 608 -7.12 -38.11 7.28
N TYR A 609 -7.11 -36.92 7.87
CA TYR A 609 -5.95 -36.38 8.58
C TYR A 609 -5.51 -37.23 9.79
N SER A 610 -6.46 -37.87 10.49
CA SER A 610 -6.21 -38.64 11.71
C SER A 610 -5.70 -40.07 11.48
N ASN A 611 -5.68 -40.58 10.25
CA ASN A 611 -5.21 -41.93 9.91
C ASN A 611 -3.91 -41.88 9.11
N ILE A 612 -2.78 -41.86 9.84
CA ILE A 612 -1.42 -41.58 9.34
C ILE A 612 -0.71 -42.86 8.88
N GLN A 613 -1.31 -43.67 8.02
CA GLN A 613 -0.59 -44.83 7.44
C GLN A 613 -0.62 -44.80 5.92
N PRO A 614 0.54 -44.89 5.22
CA PRO A 614 0.63 -44.85 3.77
C PRO A 614 0.20 -46.19 3.13
N THR A 615 -0.73 -46.92 3.75
CA THR A 615 -0.92 -48.35 3.50
C THR A 615 -1.88 -48.68 2.37
N ASP A 616 -2.56 -47.70 1.75
CA ASP A 616 -3.42 -48.01 0.61
C ASP A 616 -3.49 -46.88 -0.43
N PRO A 617 -2.48 -46.74 -1.31
CA PRO A 617 -2.54 -45.77 -2.41
C PRO A 617 -3.78 -46.04 -3.26
N LYS A 618 -4.66 -45.06 -3.38
CA LYS A 618 -5.92 -45.20 -4.11
C LYS A 618 -5.75 -44.92 -5.59
N VAL A 619 -4.65 -44.31 -6.04
CA VAL A 619 -4.27 -44.30 -7.47
C VAL A 619 -2.79 -44.61 -7.60
N SER A 620 -2.42 -45.43 -8.57
CA SER A 620 -1.02 -45.66 -8.93
C SER A 620 -0.79 -45.47 -10.42
N ILE A 621 0.34 -44.83 -10.76
CA ILE A 621 0.76 -44.56 -12.12
C ILE A 621 2.23 -44.96 -12.31
N ARG A 622 2.51 -45.72 -13.38
CA ARG A 622 3.87 -46.20 -13.69
C ARG A 622 4.06 -46.50 -15.17
N LYS A 623 5.31 -46.73 -15.57
CA LYS A 623 5.70 -47.13 -16.92
C LYS A 623 6.49 -48.44 -16.90
N ILE A 624 5.82 -49.55 -17.20
CA ILE A 624 6.43 -50.88 -17.25
C ILE A 624 6.96 -51.18 -18.66
N ILE A 625 6.23 -50.76 -19.70
CA ILE A 625 6.53 -51.03 -21.11
C ILE A 625 6.74 -49.70 -21.84
N PRO A 626 7.78 -49.55 -22.68
CA PRO A 626 7.95 -48.37 -23.51
C PRO A 626 6.70 -48.04 -24.34
N GLY A 627 6.29 -46.77 -24.34
CA GLY A 627 5.12 -46.29 -25.08
C GLY A 627 3.76 -46.47 -24.39
N TYR A 628 3.71 -47.06 -23.18
CA TYR A 628 2.46 -47.23 -22.43
C TYR A 628 2.59 -46.77 -20.98
N VAL A 629 1.51 -46.19 -20.45
CA VAL A 629 1.32 -45.87 -19.03
C VAL A 629 0.35 -46.88 -18.44
N HIS A 630 0.66 -47.33 -17.23
CA HIS A 630 -0.15 -48.28 -16.47
C HIS A 630 -0.80 -47.53 -15.30
N LEU A 631 -2.13 -47.57 -15.22
CA LEU A 631 -2.93 -46.88 -14.22
C LEU A 631 -3.79 -47.85 -13.42
N THR A 632 -3.81 -47.68 -12.10
CA THR A 632 -4.75 -48.39 -11.21
C THR A 632 -5.49 -47.37 -10.36
N VAL A 633 -6.81 -47.48 -10.26
CA VAL A 633 -7.69 -46.58 -9.47
C VAL A 633 -8.51 -47.43 -8.49
N GLY A 634 -8.30 -47.24 -7.20
CA GLY A 634 -8.93 -48.01 -6.13
C GLY A 634 -8.60 -49.50 -6.24
N SER A 635 -9.63 -50.33 -6.18
CA SER A 635 -9.56 -51.78 -6.38
C SER A 635 -9.80 -52.21 -7.84
N ASN A 636 -9.86 -51.28 -8.79
CA ASN A 636 -10.05 -51.60 -10.21
C ASN A 636 -8.79 -52.31 -10.76
N PRO A 637 -8.94 -53.19 -11.76
CA PRO A 637 -7.80 -53.80 -12.43
C PRO A 637 -6.93 -52.73 -13.12
N GLU A 638 -5.61 -52.97 -13.17
CA GLU A 638 -4.67 -52.06 -13.84
C GLU A 638 -5.02 -51.93 -15.33
N VAL A 639 -5.16 -50.70 -15.80
CA VAL A 639 -5.48 -50.37 -17.19
C VAL A 639 -4.21 -49.91 -17.91
N LYS A 640 -3.96 -50.51 -19.07
CA LYS A 640 -2.85 -50.16 -19.97
C LYS A 640 -3.31 -49.10 -20.98
N LEU A 641 -2.65 -47.95 -20.99
CA LEU A 641 -3.01 -46.78 -21.81
C LEU A 641 -1.81 -46.30 -22.62
N LEU A 642 -2.06 -45.65 -23.76
CA LEU A 642 -1.00 -45.08 -24.60
C LEU A 642 -0.30 -43.93 -23.86
N ALA A 643 1.04 -43.90 -23.90
CA ALA A 643 1.82 -42.87 -23.21
C ALA A 643 1.75 -41.48 -23.85
N SER A 644 1.09 -41.33 -25.00
CA SER A 644 0.90 -40.06 -25.72
C SER A 644 -0.23 -39.20 -25.15
N GLY A 645 -0.65 -39.44 -23.90
CA GLY A 645 -1.73 -38.74 -23.23
C GLY A 645 -1.40 -38.35 -21.79
N THR A 646 -2.11 -37.35 -21.28
CA THR A 646 -1.97 -36.84 -19.91
C THR A 646 -2.98 -37.53 -19.01
N VAL A 647 -2.54 -37.90 -17.80
CA VAL A 647 -3.45 -38.38 -16.76
C VAL A 647 -3.93 -37.20 -15.94
N TRP A 648 -5.25 -37.07 -15.81
CA TRP A 648 -5.90 -36.00 -15.09
C TRP A 648 -6.58 -36.51 -13.83
N LEU A 649 -6.49 -35.73 -12.75
CA LEU A 649 -7.31 -35.92 -11.56
C LEU A 649 -8.31 -34.78 -11.45
N ASP A 650 -9.60 -35.11 -11.48
CA ASP A 650 -10.72 -34.22 -11.25
C ASP A 650 -11.16 -34.30 -9.79
N ILE A 651 -10.68 -33.38 -8.95
CA ILE A 651 -11.09 -33.29 -7.55
C ILE A 651 -12.37 -32.45 -7.50
N ASN A 652 -13.52 -33.09 -7.29
CA ASN A 652 -14.80 -32.42 -7.12
C ASN A 652 -15.22 -32.47 -5.65
N ILE A 653 -14.90 -31.38 -4.94
CA ILE A 653 -15.15 -31.23 -3.51
C ILE A 653 -16.66 -31.21 -3.23
N SER A 654 -17.44 -30.53 -4.07
CA SER A 654 -18.90 -30.39 -3.91
C SER A 654 -19.65 -31.72 -4.07
N SER A 655 -19.16 -32.62 -4.93
CA SER A 655 -19.74 -33.97 -5.07
C SER A 655 -19.06 -35.03 -4.20
N GLY A 656 -17.99 -34.70 -3.49
CA GLY A 656 -17.22 -35.65 -2.69
C GLY A 656 -16.53 -36.75 -3.50
N VAL A 657 -16.13 -36.45 -4.75
CA VAL A 657 -15.57 -37.46 -5.68
C VAL A 657 -14.26 -36.98 -6.30
N LEU A 658 -13.29 -37.89 -6.42
CA LEU A 658 -12.08 -37.75 -7.23
C LEU A 658 -12.22 -38.58 -8.51
N GLY A 659 -12.38 -37.94 -9.66
CA GLY A 659 -12.34 -38.59 -10.98
C GLY A 659 -10.91 -38.73 -11.49
N VAL A 660 -10.57 -39.84 -12.15
CA VAL A 660 -9.28 -40.05 -12.81
C VAL A 660 -9.55 -40.22 -14.30
N TYR A 661 -8.97 -39.36 -15.12
CA TYR A 661 -9.12 -39.38 -16.57
C TYR A 661 -7.77 -39.61 -17.25
N HIS A 662 -7.80 -40.16 -18.46
CA HIS A 662 -6.67 -40.15 -19.37
C HIS A 662 -7.11 -39.44 -20.65
N ASN A 663 -6.48 -38.31 -20.96
CA ASN A 663 -7.01 -37.32 -21.89
C ASN A 663 -8.44 -36.91 -21.49
N THR A 664 -9.45 -37.35 -22.24
CA THR A 664 -10.88 -37.05 -22.00
C THR A 664 -11.65 -38.24 -21.43
N ASP A 665 -11.05 -39.43 -21.38
CA ASP A 665 -11.74 -40.66 -21.01
C ASP A 665 -11.65 -40.89 -19.50
N LEU A 666 -12.80 -41.07 -18.83
CA LEU A 666 -12.86 -41.40 -17.42
C LEU A 666 -12.38 -42.85 -17.20
N ILE A 667 -11.30 -43.01 -16.45
CA ILE A 667 -10.71 -44.30 -16.11
C ILE A 667 -11.31 -44.87 -14.82
N GLY A 668 -11.70 -44.00 -13.89
CA GLY A 668 -12.36 -44.41 -12.65
C GLY A 668 -12.61 -43.24 -11.71
N TYR A 669 -13.31 -43.52 -10.60
CA TYR A 669 -13.56 -42.55 -9.55
C TYR A 669 -13.27 -43.14 -8.17
N LEU A 670 -12.99 -42.25 -7.22
CA LEU A 670 -12.80 -42.54 -5.81
C LEU A 670 -13.68 -41.60 -4.99
N SER A 671 -14.27 -42.11 -3.92
CA SER A 671 -14.91 -41.24 -2.93
C SER A 671 -13.84 -40.47 -2.16
N LEU A 672 -14.04 -39.17 -2.02
CA LEU A 672 -13.28 -38.36 -1.07
C LEU A 672 -13.77 -38.71 0.35
N PRO A 673 -12.90 -38.65 1.37
CA PRO A 673 -13.30 -38.86 2.75
C PRO A 673 -14.43 -37.91 3.16
N SER A 674 -15.35 -38.39 4.01
CA SER A 674 -16.52 -37.62 4.47
C SER A 674 -16.18 -36.58 5.53
N THR A 675 -14.95 -36.55 6.02
CA THR A 675 -14.47 -35.61 7.03
C THR A 675 -14.14 -34.25 6.42
N THR A 676 -14.26 -33.19 7.22
CA THR A 676 -13.95 -31.81 6.82
C THR A 676 -12.47 -31.58 6.47
N ASN A 677 -11.57 -32.48 6.88
CA ASN A 677 -10.16 -32.40 6.54
C ASN A 677 -9.71 -33.69 5.85
N PHE A 678 -9.22 -33.58 4.62
CA PHE A 678 -8.59 -34.68 3.89
C PHE A 678 -7.38 -34.18 3.10
N MET A 679 -6.43 -35.07 2.83
CA MET A 679 -5.22 -34.73 2.08
C MET A 679 -5.17 -35.50 0.76
N VAL A 680 -4.63 -34.86 -0.29
CA VAL A 680 -4.24 -35.52 -1.55
C VAL A 680 -2.75 -35.30 -1.75
N SER A 681 -1.96 -36.38 -1.73
CA SER A 681 -0.51 -36.31 -1.91
C SER A 681 -0.04 -37.22 -3.05
N VAL A 682 1.00 -36.79 -3.76
CA VAL A 682 1.73 -37.61 -4.73
C VAL A 682 3.08 -37.96 -4.11
N THR A 683 3.33 -39.24 -3.90
CA THR A 683 4.53 -39.72 -3.19
C THR A 683 5.35 -40.67 -4.05
N ASN A 684 6.68 -40.60 -3.87
CA ASN A 684 7.66 -41.54 -4.40
C ASN A 684 8.44 -42.16 -3.21
N ASN A 685 7.78 -43.04 -2.46
CA ASN A 685 8.34 -43.90 -1.40
C ASN A 685 8.98 -43.26 -0.14
N SER A 686 8.83 -41.96 0.16
CA SER A 686 9.15 -41.36 1.49
C SER A 686 8.13 -40.26 1.88
N PRO A 687 7.72 -40.10 3.16
CA PRO A 687 6.63 -39.17 3.54
C PRO A 687 7.08 -37.84 4.20
N VAL A 688 6.59 -36.69 3.69
CA VAL A 688 6.52 -35.37 4.39
C VAL A 688 5.13 -34.73 4.20
N GLN A 689 4.61 -33.92 5.16
CA GLN A 689 3.16 -33.63 5.40
C GLN A 689 2.75 -32.13 5.32
N TYR A 690 1.53 -31.82 4.82
CA TYR A 690 0.89 -30.47 4.85
C TYR A 690 -0.66 -30.50 4.84
N GLU A 691 -1.32 -29.48 5.43
CA GLU A 691 -2.75 -29.38 5.83
C GLU A 691 -3.71 -28.73 4.79
N LEU A 692 -4.99 -29.15 4.76
CA LEU A 692 -6.10 -28.48 4.03
C LEU A 692 -7.46 -28.67 4.76
N LYS A 693 -8.26 -27.59 4.90
CA LYS A 693 -9.54 -27.54 5.66
C LYS A 693 -10.80 -27.35 4.79
N LEU A 694 -11.96 -27.92 5.18
CA LEU A 694 -13.34 -27.68 4.66
C LEU A 694 -14.25 -27.04 5.75
N PRO A 695 -15.34 -26.31 5.41
CA PRO A 695 -16.13 -25.54 6.37
C PRO A 695 -17.29 -26.38 6.93
N THR A 696 -17.71 -26.09 8.16
CA THR A 696 -18.64 -26.94 8.91
C THR A 696 -20.13 -26.62 8.80
N ASP A 697 -20.58 -25.47 8.29
CA ASP A 697 -21.96 -25.04 8.58
C ASP A 697 -22.88 -24.88 7.35
N ARG A 698 -23.92 -25.72 7.32
CA ARG A 698 -25.17 -25.47 6.57
C ARG A 698 -26.17 -24.82 7.53
N LEU A 699 -26.33 -23.50 7.46
CA LEU A 699 -27.37 -22.79 8.22
C LEU A 699 -28.74 -22.89 7.54
N TYR A 700 -29.70 -23.52 8.25
CA TYR A 700 -31.12 -23.46 7.91
C TYR A 700 -31.69 -22.11 8.34
N TRP A 701 -32.48 -21.48 7.46
CA TRP A 701 -33.19 -20.24 7.76
C TRP A 701 -34.22 -20.47 8.88
N GLY A 702 -34.14 -19.69 9.97
CA GLY A 702 -35.32 -19.43 10.81
C GLY A 702 -35.23 -19.60 12.33
N GLN A 703 -34.05 -19.65 12.96
CA GLN A 703 -33.96 -19.50 14.42
C GLN A 703 -33.27 -18.19 14.79
N LEU A 704 -33.97 -17.35 15.56
CA LEU A 704 -33.39 -16.21 16.27
C LEU A 704 -32.46 -16.75 17.36
N GLU A 705 -31.18 -16.89 17.02
CA GLU A 705 -30.13 -17.04 18.01
C GLU A 705 -29.92 -15.67 18.69
N ASN A 706 -29.98 -15.66 20.03
CA ASN A 706 -29.56 -14.52 20.83
C ASN A 706 -28.04 -14.37 20.74
N LYS A 707 -27.57 -13.73 19.66
CA LYS A 707 -26.19 -13.21 19.54
C LYS A 707 -26.22 -11.67 19.64
N LYS A 708 -25.14 -11.13 20.20
CA LYS A 708 -24.87 -9.74 20.68
C LYS A 708 -25.82 -8.64 20.14
N GLU A 709 -26.38 -7.86 21.07
CA GLU A 709 -27.32 -6.76 20.81
C GLU A 709 -26.59 -5.55 20.18
N PHE A 710 -26.97 -5.16 18.97
CA PHE A 710 -26.42 -3.98 18.28
C PHE A 710 -27.24 -2.72 18.61
N ILE A 711 -26.57 -1.59 18.86
CA ILE A 711 -27.18 -0.26 18.95
C ILE A 711 -27.05 0.45 17.59
N TYR A 712 -28.18 0.81 16.99
CA TYR A 712 -28.24 1.67 15.79
C TYR A 712 -28.28 3.13 16.26
N THR A 713 -27.27 3.94 15.92
CA THR A 713 -27.32 5.41 16.09
C THR A 713 -27.46 6.09 14.75
#